data_AF-A0A8H5HBV7-F1
#
_entry.id   AF-A0A8H5HBV7-F1
#
_cell.length_a   1.000
_cell.length_b   1.000
_cell.length_c   1.000
_cell.angle_alpha   90.00
_cell.angle_beta   90.00
_cell.angle_gamma   90.00
#
_symmetry.space_group_name_H-M   'P 1'
#
loop_
_entity.id
_entity.type
_entity.pdbx_description
1 polymer ?
#
loop_
_entity_poly.entity_id
_entity_poly.type
_entity_poly.pdbx_seq_one_letter_code
_entity_poly.pdbx_strand_id
1 'polypeptide(L)'
;MLLFPRLSQILQFLLIFYVSIAVLYTTNYLLVSPLRVGLSILVNHPMSPFSLWAFFINPSPKKDKRHTEARSYNLDPRFLQFSGGDTEWKSSTVALEHGLGHAEPILVEEELSLSKAFSTSMRPSKVIPYFYRAAGRFDQDDITITTLVTSSRFQAFSRLVERYQGPISVTIHVGNTTTEIRNLLKSLRVLYTTSRSMAIYVDVHLVIDSFDRQFNTWRNIARLFARTDYIMMLDVDFFICTDFRTAMRKSWHIMSQLREGNTAFVIPAFEYIKYADGVDHSGFPKDKRTLLGLIKSKRLGMFHASWAPGHNSTDYKRYYAAPPGDVYEVTQYHSAYEPYVVFKKDGPPWCDDRFIGYGGNKAACLFEMYISGISYFVLADHFIIHQSHRYEEAARRNEESNITMVPKVLICGEDASDLSSLRITDLSQGRMVWAHDDVQRLLGDITEVVYLDSKNRSEFLAAFQPGGKYSDVVGIYRENGSADILGVFDKEIINGLSPSVKWIAHNGAGYDPVDVHACIARGIYLSNTPGAVDDATATTALYLLISTLRQYSIAERSLRALKWKPAGLSAKTHDITGRTLAILGLGGIGLRFAELVQAFPMRVIYHSRRKVEDAPSYCEYFENVEEMLAQADVLSLHVPLRAETVGLMGEKWIRALKPGAIIINTARGKVIDEEAMIRALEDGHLSSVGLDVFPNEPEINPRLLEFPNITLLPHMGTENQDSQRKMEVRALQNLRDYFTVGMGKDLVIEWRNAKKPHL
;
A
#
# COMPACT_ATOMS: atom_id res chain seq x y z
N MET A 1 34.08 17.69 44.77
CA MET A 1 34.84 16.65 44.04
C MET A 1 34.61 15.24 44.63
N LEU A 2 33.36 14.88 44.97
CA LEU A 2 32.96 13.58 45.55
C LEU A 2 31.70 12.96 44.89
N LEU A 3 31.15 13.60 43.85
CA LEU A 3 29.94 13.14 43.15
C LEU A 3 30.22 12.21 41.95
N PHE A 4 31.40 12.32 41.35
CA PHE A 4 31.78 11.53 40.16
C PHE A 4 31.89 10.01 40.41
N PRO A 5 32.48 9.54 41.53
CA PRO A 5 32.60 8.10 41.79
C PRO A 5 31.24 7.41 42.00
N ARG A 6 30.28 8.10 42.62
CA ARG A 6 28.93 7.57 42.87
C ARG A 6 28.12 7.46 41.57
N LEU A 7 28.27 8.40 40.65
CA LEU A 7 27.59 8.35 39.35
C LEU A 7 28.12 7.19 38.49
N SER A 8 29.44 6.95 38.52
CA SER A 8 30.07 5.83 37.81
C SER A 8 29.62 4.47 38.33
N GLN A 9 29.46 4.31 39.65
CA GLN A 9 28.93 3.07 40.24
C GLN A 9 27.47 2.81 39.84
N ILE A 10 26.63 3.84 39.80
CA ILE A 10 25.22 3.72 39.37
C ILE A 10 25.15 3.31 37.89
N LEU A 11 25.97 3.93 37.03
CA LEU A 11 26.02 3.59 35.60
C LEU A 11 26.53 2.17 35.35
N GLN A 12 27.54 1.71 36.08
CA GLN A 12 28.00 0.31 36.01
C GLN A 12 26.90 -0.67 36.46
N PHE A 13 26.15 -0.35 37.51
CA PHE A 13 25.08 -1.20 37.99
C PHE A 13 23.92 -1.29 36.97
N LEU A 14 23.55 -0.17 36.36
CA LEU A 14 22.54 -0.13 35.30
C LEU A 14 22.99 -0.90 34.05
N LEU A 15 24.26 -0.80 33.67
CA LEU A 15 24.81 -1.54 32.53
C LEU A 15 24.83 -3.05 32.77
N ILE A 16 25.28 -3.49 33.96
CA ILE A 16 25.27 -4.91 34.35
C ILE A 16 23.84 -5.44 34.40
N PHE A 17 22.90 -4.66 34.93
CA PHE A 17 21.48 -5.03 34.97
C PHE A 17 20.88 -5.16 33.58
N TYR A 18 21.16 -4.21 32.68
CA TYR A 18 20.71 -4.25 31.29
C TYR A 18 21.27 -5.45 30.53
N VAL A 19 22.58 -5.72 30.65
CA VAL A 19 23.21 -6.88 30.01
C VAL A 19 22.66 -8.19 30.58
N SER A 20 22.43 -8.27 31.89
CA SER A 20 21.85 -9.45 32.53
C SER A 20 20.43 -9.72 32.05
N ILE A 21 19.58 -8.68 31.93
CA ILE A 21 18.22 -8.80 31.36
C ILE A 21 18.28 -9.17 29.88
N ALA A 22 19.17 -8.56 29.10
CA ALA A 22 19.32 -8.86 27.68
C ALA A 22 19.74 -10.32 27.46
N VAL A 23 20.70 -10.82 28.26
CA VAL A 23 21.13 -12.22 28.25
C VAL A 23 20.01 -13.15 28.69
N LEU A 24 19.29 -12.83 29.78
CA LEU A 24 18.11 -13.61 30.23
C LEU A 24 17.00 -13.64 29.18
N TYR A 25 16.74 -12.51 28.51
CA TYR A 25 15.72 -12.42 27.47
C TYR A 25 16.09 -13.23 26.23
N THR A 26 17.35 -13.16 25.78
CA THR A 26 17.86 -13.96 24.65
C THR A 26 17.96 -15.45 24.99
N THR A 27 18.36 -15.82 26.22
CA THR A 27 18.36 -17.24 26.64
C THR A 27 16.95 -17.80 26.87
N ASN A 28 15.98 -17.00 27.35
CA ASN A 28 14.58 -17.44 27.42
C ASN A 28 13.97 -17.71 26.03
N TYR A 29 14.41 -16.96 25.01
CA TYR A 29 13.95 -17.13 23.63
C TYR A 29 14.61 -18.33 22.94
N LEU A 30 15.87 -18.63 23.26
CA LEU A 30 16.64 -19.72 22.65
C LEU A 30 16.46 -21.08 23.33
N LEU A 31 16.11 -21.14 24.62
CA LEU A 31 16.00 -22.40 25.38
C LEU A 31 14.58 -22.83 25.77
N VAL A 32 13.56 -21.96 25.68
CA VAL A 32 12.22 -22.24 26.24
C VAL A 32 11.09 -22.26 25.19
N SER A 33 11.40 -22.43 23.92
CA SER A 33 10.39 -22.68 22.88
C SER A 33 9.75 -24.09 22.94
N PRO A 34 10.47 -25.19 23.27
CA PRO A 34 9.86 -26.52 23.32
C PRO A 34 9.00 -26.77 24.58
N LEU A 35 9.32 -26.12 25.71
CA LEU A 35 8.63 -26.34 26.99
C LEU A 35 7.34 -25.51 27.15
N ARG A 36 7.21 -24.38 26.44
CA ARG A 36 5.97 -23.56 26.46
C ARG A 36 4.81 -24.18 25.69
N VAL A 37 5.08 -25.02 24.69
CA VAL A 37 4.03 -25.79 23.99
C VAL A 37 3.55 -26.96 24.86
N GLY A 38 4.44 -27.57 25.65
CA GLY A 38 4.07 -28.64 26.58
C GLY A 38 3.29 -28.16 27.81
N LEU A 39 3.66 -27.00 28.40
CA LEU A 39 2.95 -26.47 29.58
C LEU A 39 1.60 -25.82 29.26
N SER A 40 1.42 -25.23 28.07
CA SER A 40 0.14 -24.59 27.70
C SER A 40 -0.99 -25.62 27.48
N ILE A 41 -0.64 -26.86 27.14
CA ILE A 41 -1.58 -27.98 27.01
C ILE A 41 -1.98 -28.53 28.39
N LEU A 42 -1.10 -28.46 29.40
CA LEU A 42 -1.32 -28.95 30.77
C LEU A 42 -2.14 -27.99 31.65
N VAL A 43 -2.14 -26.69 31.37
CA VAL A 43 -2.85 -25.68 32.18
C VAL A 43 -4.30 -25.46 31.72
N ASN A 44 -4.62 -25.76 30.45
CA ASN A 44 -5.93 -25.42 29.87
C ASN A 44 -6.96 -26.57 29.83
N HIS A 45 -6.64 -27.77 30.32
CA HIS A 45 -7.61 -28.89 30.41
C HIS A 45 -7.47 -29.66 31.74
N PRO A 46 -8.48 -29.65 32.63
CA PRO A 46 -8.46 -30.49 33.82
C PRO A 46 -8.83 -31.92 33.41
N MET A 47 -7.88 -32.86 33.45
CA MET A 47 -8.14 -34.28 33.26
C MET A 47 -7.61 -35.11 34.43
N SER A 48 -8.36 -36.16 34.78
CA SER A 48 -8.13 -37.01 35.95
C SER A 48 -6.85 -37.87 35.84
N PRO A 49 -6.30 -38.39 36.95
CA PRO A 49 -5.04 -39.14 36.98
C PRO A 49 -5.00 -40.41 36.11
N PHE A 50 -6.15 -40.93 35.67
CA PHE A 50 -6.24 -42.16 34.85
C PHE A 50 -5.95 -41.94 33.35
N SER A 51 -6.02 -40.70 32.83
CA SER A 51 -5.82 -40.42 31.40
C SER A 51 -4.36 -40.18 30.99
N LEU A 52 -3.45 -39.95 31.94
CA LEU A 52 -2.02 -39.76 31.69
C LEU A 52 -1.30 -41.04 31.27
N TRP A 53 -1.79 -42.21 31.72
CA TRP A 53 -1.15 -43.50 31.44
C TRP A 53 -1.50 -44.07 30.05
N ALA A 54 -2.65 -43.70 29.49
CA ALA A 54 -3.09 -44.14 28.16
C ALA A 54 -2.34 -43.44 27.00
N PHE A 55 -1.73 -42.27 27.25
CA PHE A 55 -1.04 -41.48 26.21
C PHE A 55 0.32 -42.07 25.81
N PHE A 56 0.97 -42.85 26.69
CA PHE A 56 2.32 -43.37 26.46
C PHE A 56 2.38 -44.69 25.67
N ILE A 57 1.25 -45.35 25.40
CA ILE A 57 1.25 -46.75 24.92
C ILE A 57 0.75 -46.90 23.46
N ASN A 58 0.20 -45.85 22.82
CA ASN A 58 -0.31 -46.01 21.44
C ASN A 58 -0.22 -44.72 20.60
N PRO A 59 0.81 -44.54 19.75
CA PRO A 59 0.93 -43.37 18.90
C PRO A 59 0.17 -43.63 17.59
N SER A 60 -1.14 -43.38 17.57
CA SER A 60 -1.85 -43.24 16.31
C SER A 60 -2.88 -42.11 16.42
N PRO A 61 -2.62 -40.93 15.83
CA PRO A 61 -3.59 -39.87 15.83
C PRO A 61 -4.63 -40.16 14.74
N LYS A 62 -5.85 -40.50 15.17
CA LYS A 62 -7.04 -40.25 14.37
C LYS A 62 -7.08 -38.75 14.05
N LYS A 63 -7.14 -38.44 12.75
CA LYS A 63 -7.29 -37.09 12.19
C LYS A 63 -8.42 -36.32 12.89
N ASP A 64 -8.05 -35.33 13.70
CA ASP A 64 -8.99 -34.32 14.16
C ASP A 64 -9.04 -33.18 13.13
N LYS A 65 -10.21 -33.03 12.51
CA LYS A 65 -10.49 -32.01 11.50
C LYS A 65 -10.78 -30.69 12.20
N ARG A 66 -9.75 -29.91 12.51
CA ARG A 66 -9.87 -28.48 12.80
C ARG A 66 -8.53 -27.78 12.56
N HIS A 67 -8.09 -27.79 11.30
CA HIS A 67 -7.09 -26.86 10.82
C HIS A 67 -7.76 -25.53 10.47
N THR A 68 -7.20 -24.46 11.01
CA THR A 68 -7.14 -23.13 10.41
C THR A 68 -7.23 -23.20 8.89
N GLU A 69 -8.17 -22.48 8.28
CA GLU A 69 -8.24 -22.30 6.83
C GLU A 69 -7.02 -21.47 6.37
N ALA A 70 -5.86 -22.11 6.28
CA ALA A 70 -4.99 -21.85 5.16
C ALA A 70 -5.83 -22.12 3.93
N ARG A 71 -6.07 -21.10 3.08
CA ARG A 71 -6.66 -21.32 1.77
C ARG A 71 -5.80 -22.36 1.06
N SER A 72 -6.26 -23.60 1.05
CA SER A 72 -5.66 -24.67 0.27
C SER A 72 -5.77 -24.24 -1.18
N TYR A 73 -4.65 -23.89 -1.79
CA TYR A 73 -4.57 -23.71 -3.22
C TYR A 73 -5.00 -25.04 -3.85
N ASN A 74 -6.20 -25.08 -4.45
CA ASN A 74 -6.76 -26.25 -5.14
C ASN A 74 -6.01 -26.50 -6.48
N LEU A 75 -4.70 -26.61 -6.43
CA LEU A 75 -3.89 -27.15 -7.52
C LEU A 75 -3.53 -28.57 -7.14
N ASP A 76 -4.15 -29.53 -7.82
CA ASP A 76 -3.78 -30.93 -7.75
C ASP A 76 -2.35 -31.11 -8.33
N PRO A 77 -1.30 -31.35 -7.54
CA PRO A 77 0.07 -31.47 -8.05
C PRO A 77 0.27 -32.69 -8.96
N ARG A 78 -0.72 -33.58 -9.06
CA ARG A 78 -0.65 -34.77 -9.92
C ARG A 78 -0.50 -34.44 -11.40
N PHE A 79 -0.86 -33.23 -11.87
CA PHE A 79 -0.54 -32.83 -13.26
C PHE A 79 0.96 -32.61 -13.52
N LEU A 80 1.78 -32.51 -12.45
CA LEU A 80 3.24 -32.40 -12.51
C LEU A 80 3.93 -33.77 -12.33
N GLN A 81 3.20 -34.81 -11.89
CA GLN A 81 3.75 -36.16 -11.76
C GLN A 81 3.77 -36.84 -13.13
N PHE A 82 4.96 -37.03 -13.70
CA PHE A 82 5.16 -37.85 -14.89
C PHE A 82 6.21 -38.94 -14.66
N SER A 83 5.89 -40.13 -15.17
CA SER A 83 6.72 -41.32 -15.21
C SER A 83 7.91 -41.13 -16.16
N GLY A 84 9.14 -41.20 -15.63
CA GLY A 84 10.33 -41.47 -16.45
C GLY A 84 11.51 -40.50 -16.36
N GLY A 85 11.60 -39.63 -15.35
CA GLY A 85 12.82 -38.86 -15.08
C GLY A 85 13.06 -38.76 -13.58
N ASP A 86 14.30 -39.02 -13.14
CA ASP A 86 14.73 -38.84 -11.75
C ASP A 86 14.61 -37.35 -11.38
N THR A 87 13.45 -36.93 -10.90
CA THR A 87 13.17 -35.58 -10.38
C THR A 87 13.34 -35.47 -8.87
N GLU A 88 13.76 -36.55 -8.19
CA GLU A 88 14.12 -36.48 -6.78
C GLU A 88 15.45 -35.74 -6.59
N TRP A 89 15.35 -34.50 -6.11
CA TRP A 89 16.47 -33.86 -5.43
C TRP A 89 16.80 -34.69 -4.18
N LYS A 90 17.92 -35.39 -4.19
CA LYS A 90 18.48 -35.96 -2.95
C LYS A 90 18.84 -34.78 -2.05
N SER A 91 18.07 -34.62 -0.98
CA SER A 91 18.28 -33.70 0.14
C SER A 91 19.75 -33.27 0.27
N SER A 92 20.01 -31.97 0.11
CA SER A 92 21.33 -31.42 0.36
C SER A 92 21.66 -31.58 1.84
N THR A 93 22.53 -32.53 2.15
CA THR A 93 23.18 -32.63 3.46
C THR A 93 23.99 -31.37 3.70
N VAL A 94 23.53 -30.51 4.61
CA VAL A 94 24.34 -29.39 5.10
C VAL A 94 25.25 -29.96 6.18
N ALA A 95 26.54 -30.12 5.87
CA ALA A 95 27.56 -30.41 6.86
C ALA A 95 27.99 -29.08 7.50
N LEU A 96 27.61 -28.86 8.76
CA LEU A 96 28.19 -27.81 9.58
C LEU A 96 29.56 -28.28 10.08
N GLU A 97 30.64 -27.69 9.56
CA GLU A 97 31.97 -27.88 10.15
C GLU A 97 32.03 -27.10 11.47
N HIS A 98 31.84 -27.81 12.58
CA HIS A 98 32.39 -27.39 13.86
C HIS A 98 33.82 -27.90 13.98
N GLY A 99 34.73 -27.04 14.45
CA GLY A 99 36.19 -27.25 14.50
C GLY A 99 36.70 -28.40 15.37
N LEU A 100 35.92 -29.46 15.60
CA LEU A 100 36.31 -30.70 16.24
C LEU A 100 35.62 -31.90 15.55
N GLY A 101 36.19 -32.34 14.43
CA GLY A 101 36.38 -33.77 14.09
C GLY A 101 35.20 -34.68 13.71
N HIS A 102 33.93 -34.36 13.96
CA HIS A 102 32.81 -35.22 13.51
C HIS A 102 31.56 -34.39 13.21
N ALA A 103 31.21 -34.25 11.92
CA ALA A 103 29.95 -33.64 11.47
C ALA A 103 28.98 -34.75 11.04
N GLU A 104 27.91 -34.97 11.82
CA GLU A 104 26.75 -35.72 11.31
C GLU A 104 25.90 -34.81 10.41
N PRO A 105 25.51 -35.26 9.21
CA PRO A 105 24.72 -34.44 8.31
C PRO A 105 23.28 -34.26 8.81
N ILE A 106 22.87 -33.01 9.02
CA ILE A 106 21.47 -32.69 9.35
C ILE A 106 20.67 -32.68 8.04
N LEU A 107 19.63 -33.52 7.98
CA LEU A 107 18.64 -33.52 6.90
C LEU A 107 17.64 -32.39 7.15
N VAL A 108 17.67 -31.35 6.32
CA VAL A 108 16.67 -30.27 6.32
C VAL A 108 15.62 -30.59 5.26
N GLU A 109 14.33 -30.54 5.62
CA GLU A 109 13.23 -30.71 4.68
C GLU A 109 13.26 -29.60 3.61
N GLU A 110 13.04 -29.97 2.34
CA GLU A 110 13.09 -29.06 1.20
C GLU A 110 12.15 -27.86 1.35
N GLU A 111 10.92 -28.10 1.81
CA GLU A 111 9.94 -27.04 2.06
C GLU A 111 10.45 -26.06 3.13
N LEU A 112 11.16 -26.54 4.15
CA LEU A 112 11.76 -25.70 5.18
C LEU A 112 12.94 -24.89 4.62
N SER A 113 13.79 -25.49 3.78
CA SER A 113 14.90 -24.79 3.12
C SER A 113 14.40 -23.70 2.17
N LEU A 114 13.42 -24.01 1.32
CA LEU A 114 12.85 -23.06 0.35
C LEU A 114 12.05 -21.96 1.06
N SER A 115 11.22 -22.31 2.04
CA SER A 115 10.48 -21.31 2.83
C SER A 115 11.41 -20.36 3.58
N LYS A 116 12.58 -20.84 4.04
CA LYS A 116 13.57 -19.98 4.65
C LYS A 116 14.29 -19.10 3.63
N ALA A 117 14.71 -19.66 2.50
CA ALA A 117 15.39 -18.94 1.43
C ALA A 117 14.52 -17.82 0.82
N PHE A 118 13.20 -18.03 0.79
CA PHE A 118 12.22 -17.08 0.23
C PHE A 118 11.27 -16.52 1.30
N SER A 119 11.70 -16.47 2.56
CA SER A 119 10.88 -15.98 3.67
C SER A 119 10.44 -14.51 3.54
N THR A 120 11.15 -13.74 2.70
CA THR A 120 10.87 -12.33 2.39
C THR A 120 9.95 -12.15 1.18
N SER A 121 9.55 -13.24 0.51
CA SER A 121 8.62 -13.18 -0.61
C SER A 121 7.27 -12.65 -0.17
N MET A 122 6.65 -11.80 -1.02
CA MET A 122 5.38 -11.13 -0.70
C MET A 122 4.24 -12.10 -0.38
N ARG A 123 4.27 -13.34 -0.90
CA ARG A 123 3.31 -14.41 -0.65
C ARG A 123 3.98 -15.78 -0.74
N PRO A 124 3.36 -16.82 -0.16
CA PRO A 124 3.79 -18.20 -0.38
C PRO A 124 3.70 -18.56 -1.86
N SER A 125 4.82 -18.98 -2.45
CA SER A 125 4.92 -19.44 -3.83
C SER A 125 5.42 -20.88 -3.83
N LYS A 126 4.83 -21.73 -4.69
CA LYS A 126 5.33 -23.10 -4.86
C LYS A 126 6.41 -23.10 -5.92
N VAL A 127 7.66 -23.16 -5.47
CA VAL A 127 8.84 -23.25 -6.33
C VAL A 127 9.11 -24.72 -6.64
N ILE A 128 9.30 -25.04 -7.91
CA ILE A 128 9.82 -26.32 -8.39
C ILE A 128 11.26 -26.06 -8.83
N PRO A 129 12.25 -26.45 -8.01
CA PRO A 129 13.66 -26.20 -8.26
C PRO A 129 14.16 -26.71 -9.60
N TYR A 130 13.56 -27.73 -10.20
CA TYR A 130 13.89 -28.12 -11.57
C TYR A 130 12.66 -28.75 -12.22
N PHE A 131 12.17 -28.13 -13.28
CA PHE A 131 11.21 -28.75 -14.19
C PHE A 131 11.95 -29.48 -15.31
N TYR A 132 12.94 -28.82 -15.91
CA TYR A 132 13.94 -29.45 -16.75
C TYR A 132 15.33 -29.09 -16.24
N ARG A 133 16.21 -30.08 -16.15
CA ARG A 133 17.57 -29.90 -15.67
C ARG A 133 18.56 -30.13 -16.79
N ALA A 134 19.49 -29.20 -16.96
CA ALA A 134 20.57 -29.26 -17.93
C ALA A 134 21.39 -30.55 -17.76
N ALA A 135 21.59 -31.26 -18.88
CA ALA A 135 22.42 -32.45 -18.94
C ALA A 135 23.93 -32.13 -18.96
N GLY A 136 24.31 -30.89 -19.31
CA GLY A 136 25.69 -30.43 -19.32
C GLY A 136 26.33 -30.43 -17.94
N ARG A 137 27.66 -30.60 -17.92
CA ARG A 137 28.50 -30.34 -16.75
C ARG A 137 29.24 -29.03 -16.99
N PHE A 138 29.31 -28.19 -15.95
CA PHE A 138 29.95 -26.88 -16.02
C PHE A 138 30.99 -26.78 -14.92
N ASP A 139 32.09 -26.09 -15.23
CA ASP A 139 33.12 -25.78 -14.25
C ASP A 139 32.56 -24.76 -13.24
N GLN A 140 32.97 -24.82 -11.98
CA GLN A 140 32.49 -23.87 -10.96
C GLN A 140 32.84 -22.42 -11.31
N ASP A 141 33.94 -22.21 -12.04
CA ASP A 141 34.40 -20.90 -12.46
C ASP A 141 33.74 -20.37 -13.75
N ASP A 142 32.76 -21.10 -14.29
CA ASP A 142 31.97 -20.63 -15.41
C ASP A 142 30.94 -19.58 -14.97
N ILE A 143 30.37 -18.85 -15.94
CA ILE A 143 29.37 -17.81 -15.68
C ILE A 143 28.00 -18.36 -16.05
N THR A 144 27.07 -18.39 -15.10
CA THR A 144 25.67 -18.75 -15.34
C THR A 144 24.86 -17.51 -15.67
N ILE A 145 24.13 -17.49 -16.80
CA ILE A 145 23.13 -16.44 -17.01
C ILE A 145 21.88 -16.79 -16.20
N THR A 146 21.47 -15.87 -15.35
CA THR A 146 20.19 -15.94 -14.63
C THR A 146 19.18 -15.06 -15.35
N THR A 147 18.03 -15.59 -15.73
CA THR A 147 17.02 -14.84 -16.50
C THR A 147 15.59 -15.21 -16.11
N LEU A 148 14.65 -14.36 -16.51
CA LEU A 148 13.21 -14.53 -16.28
C LEU A 148 12.50 -14.56 -17.61
N VAL A 149 11.58 -15.52 -17.80
CA VAL A 149 10.92 -15.70 -19.09
C VAL A 149 9.42 -15.95 -18.91
N THR A 150 8.62 -15.21 -19.66
CA THR A 150 7.19 -15.49 -19.87
C THR A 150 6.98 -16.30 -21.15
N SER A 151 5.83 -16.98 -21.29
CA SER A 151 5.51 -17.82 -22.46
C SER A 151 5.69 -17.11 -23.81
N SER A 152 5.33 -15.83 -23.89
CA SER A 152 5.43 -15.02 -25.12
C SER A 152 6.88 -14.75 -25.55
N ARG A 153 7.86 -15.00 -24.66
CA ARG A 153 9.29 -14.73 -24.89
C ARG A 153 10.14 -15.97 -25.16
N PHE A 154 9.52 -17.15 -25.33
CA PHE A 154 10.24 -18.40 -25.61
C PHE A 154 11.13 -18.35 -26.86
N GLN A 155 10.74 -17.60 -27.88
CA GLN A 155 11.58 -17.45 -29.07
C GLN A 155 12.84 -16.61 -28.78
N ALA A 156 12.74 -15.54 -27.99
CA ALA A 156 13.89 -14.75 -27.54
C ALA A 156 14.81 -15.60 -26.65
N PHE A 157 14.20 -16.36 -25.74
CA PHE A 157 14.92 -17.28 -24.87
C PHE A 157 15.71 -18.34 -25.65
N SER A 158 15.10 -18.96 -26.67
CA SER A 158 15.79 -19.90 -27.54
C SER A 158 17.01 -19.28 -28.22
N ARG A 159 16.91 -18.03 -28.69
CA ARG A 159 18.04 -17.33 -29.32
C ARG A 159 19.17 -17.07 -28.33
N LEU A 160 18.83 -16.65 -27.11
CA LEU A 160 19.82 -16.44 -26.05
C LEU A 160 20.61 -17.73 -25.78
N VAL A 161 19.91 -18.87 -25.68
CA VAL A 161 20.52 -20.17 -25.40
C VAL A 161 21.46 -20.61 -26.53
N GLU A 162 21.00 -20.51 -27.79
CA GLU A 162 21.82 -20.87 -28.95
C GLU A 162 23.04 -19.94 -29.12
N ARG A 163 22.92 -18.68 -28.71
CA ARG A 163 24.01 -17.70 -28.78
C ARG A 163 25.01 -17.87 -27.63
N TYR A 164 24.54 -18.12 -26.42
CA TYR A 164 25.38 -18.15 -25.23
C TYR A 164 26.15 -19.47 -25.07
N GLN A 165 25.50 -20.60 -25.34
CA GLN A 165 26.08 -21.96 -25.22
C GLN A 165 26.85 -22.18 -23.90
N GLY A 166 26.32 -21.63 -22.81
CA GLY A 166 26.85 -21.70 -21.44
C GLY A 166 25.72 -21.95 -20.46
N PRO A 167 26.03 -22.17 -19.16
CA PRO A 167 25.01 -22.49 -18.18
C PRO A 167 23.97 -21.36 -18.06
N ILE A 168 22.69 -21.72 -18.09
CA ILE A 168 21.57 -20.78 -17.91
C ILE A 168 20.64 -21.34 -16.84
N SER A 169 20.28 -20.47 -15.91
CA SER A 169 19.26 -20.71 -14.90
C SER A 169 18.08 -19.77 -15.17
N VAL A 170 16.91 -20.33 -15.50
CA VAL A 170 15.73 -19.55 -15.86
C VAL A 170 14.57 -19.81 -14.91
N THR A 171 13.94 -18.75 -14.43
CA THR A 171 12.67 -18.84 -13.71
C THR A 171 11.50 -18.54 -14.64
N ILE A 172 10.49 -19.42 -14.63
CA ILE A 172 9.24 -19.27 -15.37
C ILE A 172 8.09 -19.25 -14.37
N HIS A 173 7.38 -18.12 -14.33
CA HIS A 173 6.17 -17.96 -13.53
C HIS A 173 4.95 -18.55 -14.23
N VAL A 174 4.06 -19.11 -13.42
CA VAL A 174 2.81 -19.72 -13.85
C VAL A 174 1.67 -19.28 -12.95
N GLY A 175 0.71 -18.55 -13.53
CA GLY A 175 -0.55 -18.21 -12.88
C GLY A 175 -1.42 -19.44 -12.59
N ASN A 176 -2.30 -19.34 -11.59
CA ASN A 176 -3.08 -20.45 -11.04
C ASN A 176 -4.32 -20.87 -11.90
N THR A 177 -4.21 -20.85 -13.22
CA THR A 177 -5.31 -21.11 -14.18
C THR A 177 -5.02 -22.38 -14.99
N THR A 178 -5.78 -23.45 -14.74
CA THR A 178 -5.46 -24.81 -15.22
C THR A 178 -5.20 -24.94 -16.74
N THR A 179 -5.83 -24.11 -17.58
CA THR A 179 -5.66 -24.13 -19.04
C THR A 179 -4.36 -23.45 -19.50
N GLU A 180 -3.95 -22.35 -18.86
CA GLU A 180 -2.72 -21.62 -19.20
C GLU A 180 -1.49 -22.42 -18.78
N ILE A 181 -1.54 -23.08 -17.62
CA ILE A 181 -0.48 -23.97 -17.13
C ILE A 181 -0.18 -25.08 -18.16
N ARG A 182 -1.20 -25.80 -18.64
CA ARG A 182 -1.00 -26.92 -19.56
C ARG A 182 -0.39 -26.48 -20.89
N ASN A 183 -0.86 -25.36 -21.45
CA ASN A 183 -0.35 -24.83 -22.71
C ASN A 183 1.11 -24.36 -22.56
N LEU A 184 1.43 -23.65 -21.48
CA LEU A 184 2.79 -23.25 -21.14
C LEU A 184 3.73 -24.45 -21.05
N LEU A 185 3.35 -25.46 -20.24
CA LEU A 185 4.17 -26.66 -20.05
C LEU A 185 4.38 -27.45 -21.35
N LYS A 186 3.36 -27.53 -22.20
CA LYS A 186 3.48 -28.15 -23.54
C LYS A 186 4.46 -27.39 -24.42
N SER A 187 4.34 -26.06 -24.50
CA SER A 187 5.25 -25.21 -25.28
C SER A 187 6.68 -25.30 -24.77
N LEU A 188 6.87 -25.30 -23.45
CA LEU A 188 8.18 -25.45 -22.82
C LEU A 188 8.79 -26.83 -23.10
N ARG A 189 7.99 -27.90 -23.05
CA ARG A 189 8.43 -29.25 -23.42
C ARG A 189 8.89 -29.32 -24.87
N VAL A 190 8.11 -28.75 -25.78
CA VAL A 190 8.50 -28.69 -27.21
C VAL A 190 9.83 -27.96 -27.32
N LEU A 191 9.95 -26.76 -26.74
CA LEU A 191 11.17 -25.96 -26.78
C LEU A 191 12.39 -26.71 -26.24
N TYR A 192 12.24 -27.41 -25.12
CA TYR A 192 13.32 -28.14 -24.46
C TYR A 192 13.73 -29.40 -25.21
N THR A 193 12.77 -30.12 -25.80
CA THR A 193 13.03 -31.40 -26.49
C THR A 193 13.47 -31.22 -27.93
N THR A 194 13.14 -30.10 -28.59
CA THR A 194 13.55 -29.84 -29.97
C THR A 194 14.90 -29.11 -30.08
N SER A 195 15.33 -28.37 -29.05
CA SER A 195 16.67 -27.76 -29.02
C SER A 195 17.63 -28.59 -28.16
N ARG A 196 18.68 -29.12 -28.79
CA ARG A 196 19.77 -29.79 -28.07
C ARG A 196 20.48 -28.83 -27.10
N SER A 197 20.61 -27.56 -27.49
CA SER A 197 21.23 -26.52 -26.65
C SER A 197 20.42 -26.28 -25.38
N MET A 198 19.09 -26.22 -25.46
CA MET A 198 18.23 -26.16 -24.27
C MET A 198 18.50 -27.32 -23.31
N ALA A 199 18.52 -28.55 -23.83
CA ALA A 199 18.76 -29.75 -23.02
C ALA A 199 20.15 -29.80 -22.37
N ILE A 200 21.17 -29.26 -23.04
CA ILE A 200 22.54 -29.27 -22.52
C ILE A 200 22.76 -28.15 -21.50
N TYR A 201 22.22 -26.95 -21.74
CA TYR A 201 22.67 -25.73 -21.08
C TYR A 201 21.70 -25.14 -20.04
N VAL A 202 20.41 -25.53 -20.07
CA VAL A 202 19.36 -24.79 -19.34
C VAL A 202 18.77 -25.59 -18.19
N ASP A 203 18.81 -25.00 -17.01
CA ASP A 203 17.99 -25.36 -15.86
C ASP A 203 16.73 -24.48 -15.83
N VAL A 204 15.56 -25.10 -15.77
CA VAL A 204 14.26 -24.42 -15.74
C VAL A 204 13.60 -24.58 -14.39
N HIS A 205 13.38 -23.47 -13.70
CA HIS A 205 12.73 -23.38 -12.40
C HIS A 205 11.28 -22.91 -12.59
N LEU A 206 10.31 -23.72 -12.19
CA LEU A 206 8.90 -23.37 -12.31
C LEU A 206 8.40 -22.73 -11.02
N VAL A 207 7.78 -21.57 -11.10
CA VAL A 207 7.17 -20.91 -9.94
C VAL A 207 5.68 -20.85 -10.16
N ILE A 208 4.94 -21.54 -9.30
CA ILE A 208 3.48 -21.56 -9.33
C ILE A 208 2.98 -20.70 -8.18
N ASP A 209 2.41 -19.55 -8.52
CA ASP A 209 1.83 -18.64 -7.56
C ASP A 209 0.63 -17.89 -8.16
N SER A 210 -0.16 -17.23 -7.30
CA SER A 210 -1.34 -16.46 -7.71
C SER A 210 -1.07 -14.95 -7.77
N PHE A 211 0.20 -14.53 -7.71
CA PHE A 211 0.59 -13.13 -7.64
C PHE A 211 1.43 -12.78 -8.86
N ASP A 212 0.81 -12.11 -9.82
CA ASP A 212 1.54 -11.65 -10.98
C ASP A 212 2.63 -10.64 -10.55
N ARG A 213 3.84 -10.82 -11.07
CA ARG A 213 4.97 -9.86 -11.02
C ARG A 213 5.83 -9.86 -9.73
N GLN A 214 6.13 -11.02 -9.12
CA GLN A 214 7.17 -11.17 -8.08
C GLN A 214 8.60 -11.25 -8.67
N PHE A 215 8.99 -10.28 -9.50
CA PHE A 215 10.23 -10.36 -10.29
C PHE A 215 11.52 -10.55 -9.45
N ASN A 216 11.59 -9.97 -8.25
CA ASN A 216 12.77 -10.10 -7.38
C ASN A 216 12.86 -11.49 -6.75
N THR A 217 11.76 -12.04 -6.24
CA THR A 217 11.66 -13.47 -5.87
C THR A 217 12.11 -14.37 -7.02
N TRP A 218 11.60 -14.14 -8.24
CA TRP A 218 11.95 -14.98 -9.38
C TRP A 218 13.43 -14.87 -9.77
N ARG A 219 14.05 -13.69 -9.65
CA ARG A 219 15.50 -13.48 -9.84
C ARG A 219 16.30 -14.23 -8.79
N ASN A 220 15.88 -14.14 -7.53
CA ASN A 220 16.53 -14.84 -6.43
C ASN A 220 16.44 -16.36 -6.63
N ILE A 221 15.34 -16.88 -7.18
CA ILE A 221 15.21 -18.30 -7.54
C ILE A 221 16.23 -18.70 -8.61
N ALA A 222 16.31 -17.95 -9.71
CA ALA A 222 17.28 -18.24 -10.77
C ALA A 222 18.73 -18.16 -10.24
N ARG A 223 19.02 -17.17 -9.40
CA ARG A 223 20.32 -17.04 -8.74
C ARG A 223 20.63 -18.20 -7.80
N LEU A 224 19.68 -18.60 -6.95
CA LEU A 224 19.86 -19.65 -5.96
C LEU A 224 20.21 -20.99 -6.60
N PHE A 225 19.57 -21.31 -7.73
CA PHE A 225 19.78 -22.57 -8.44
C PHE A 225 20.84 -22.51 -9.54
N ALA A 226 21.54 -21.38 -9.70
CA ALA A 226 22.66 -21.29 -10.62
C ALA A 226 23.76 -22.33 -10.28
N ARG A 227 24.24 -23.04 -11.30
CA ARG A 227 25.16 -24.18 -11.13
C ARG A 227 26.61 -23.78 -10.88
N THR A 228 26.97 -22.53 -11.12
CA THR A 228 28.35 -22.03 -11.04
C THR A 228 28.46 -20.90 -10.02
N ASP A 229 29.69 -20.54 -9.64
CA ASP A 229 29.95 -19.53 -8.60
C ASP A 229 29.70 -18.09 -9.06
N TYR A 230 29.61 -17.87 -10.38
CA TYR A 230 29.45 -16.55 -10.98
C TYR A 230 28.20 -16.48 -11.83
N ILE A 231 27.44 -15.39 -11.68
CA ILE A 231 26.20 -15.19 -12.41
C ILE A 231 26.18 -13.86 -13.14
N MET A 232 25.37 -13.80 -14.20
CA MET A 232 24.96 -12.56 -14.86
C MET A 232 23.43 -12.49 -14.90
N MET A 233 22.87 -11.46 -14.28
CA MET A 233 21.43 -11.17 -14.38
C MET A 233 21.14 -10.50 -15.72
N LEU A 234 20.62 -11.26 -16.68
CA LEU A 234 20.39 -10.80 -18.04
C LEU A 234 18.92 -10.92 -18.43
N ASP A 235 18.38 -9.84 -18.98
CA ASP A 235 17.02 -9.81 -19.51
C ASP A 235 17.00 -10.56 -20.85
N VAL A 236 15.96 -11.36 -21.09
CA VAL A 236 15.90 -12.29 -22.23
C VAL A 236 15.95 -11.60 -23.60
N ASP A 237 15.59 -10.32 -23.65
CA ASP A 237 15.55 -9.52 -24.88
C ASP A 237 16.93 -8.95 -25.28
N PHE A 238 17.99 -9.20 -24.50
CA PHE A 238 19.34 -8.80 -24.86
C PHE A 238 20.05 -9.81 -25.74
N PHE A 239 20.73 -9.29 -26.76
CA PHE A 239 21.62 -10.03 -27.61
C PHE A 239 23.07 -9.89 -27.14
N ILE A 240 23.76 -11.03 -27.01
CA ILE A 240 25.17 -11.08 -26.63
C ILE A 240 26.05 -10.86 -27.88
N CYS A 241 26.58 -9.65 -28.02
CA CYS A 241 27.36 -9.26 -29.20
C CYS A 241 28.80 -9.81 -29.16
N THR A 242 29.41 -9.87 -27.98
CA THR A 242 30.82 -10.26 -27.78
C THR A 242 30.93 -11.40 -26.76
N ASP A 243 31.97 -12.23 -26.88
CA ASP A 243 32.18 -13.38 -25.99
C ASP A 243 32.92 -12.98 -24.70
N PHE A 244 32.20 -12.25 -23.83
CA PHE A 244 32.73 -11.84 -22.53
C PHE A 244 32.99 -13.05 -21.61
N ARG A 245 32.21 -14.12 -21.74
CA ARG A 245 32.34 -15.33 -20.91
C ARG A 245 33.71 -15.96 -21.04
N THR A 246 34.14 -16.26 -22.27
CA THR A 246 35.46 -16.85 -22.51
C THR A 246 36.58 -15.87 -22.17
N ALA A 247 36.41 -14.58 -22.47
CA ALA A 247 37.41 -13.56 -22.20
C ALA A 247 37.69 -13.40 -20.69
N MET A 248 36.64 -13.35 -19.86
CA MET A 248 36.76 -13.29 -18.41
C MET A 248 37.43 -14.53 -17.84
N ARG A 249 37.00 -15.74 -18.23
CA ARG A 249 37.56 -17.01 -17.74
C ARG A 249 39.05 -17.18 -18.07
N LYS A 250 39.52 -16.63 -19.20
CA LYS A 250 40.94 -16.65 -19.58
C LYS A 250 41.79 -15.64 -18.82
N SER A 251 41.17 -14.63 -18.21
CA SER A 251 41.88 -13.60 -17.44
C SER A 251 41.99 -14.02 -15.98
N TRP A 252 43.18 -14.47 -15.58
CA TRP A 252 43.46 -14.81 -14.18
C TRP A 252 43.15 -13.65 -13.21
N HIS A 253 43.45 -12.41 -13.62
CA HIS A 253 43.20 -11.21 -12.81
C HIS A 253 41.70 -11.01 -12.54
N ILE A 254 40.86 -11.04 -13.59
CA ILE A 254 39.41 -10.89 -13.47
C ILE A 254 38.82 -12.00 -12.58
N MET A 255 39.22 -13.25 -12.83
CA MET A 255 38.73 -14.38 -12.04
C MET A 255 39.22 -14.36 -10.58
N SER A 256 40.40 -13.79 -10.32
CA SER A 256 40.88 -13.58 -8.94
C SER A 256 40.00 -12.58 -8.20
N GLN A 257 39.68 -11.44 -8.82
CA GLN A 257 38.80 -10.42 -8.21
C GLN A 257 37.38 -10.96 -7.97
N LEU A 258 36.85 -11.75 -8.91
CA LEU A 258 35.56 -12.43 -8.72
C LEU A 258 35.59 -13.44 -7.55
N ARG A 259 36.69 -14.17 -7.35
CA ARG A 259 36.85 -15.11 -6.22
C ARG A 259 36.80 -14.41 -4.87
N GLU A 260 37.42 -13.24 -4.75
CA GLU A 260 37.42 -12.40 -3.53
C GLU A 260 36.00 -11.99 -3.11
N GLY A 261 35.08 -11.82 -4.07
CA GLY A 261 33.66 -11.55 -3.82
C GLY A 261 33.31 -10.09 -3.52
N ASN A 262 34.27 -9.18 -3.67
CA ASN A 262 34.10 -7.72 -3.50
C ASN A 262 34.02 -6.97 -4.84
N THR A 263 33.90 -7.68 -5.96
CA THR A 263 34.00 -7.12 -7.31
C THR A 263 32.88 -7.62 -8.22
N ALA A 264 32.33 -6.72 -9.04
CA ALA A 264 31.39 -7.01 -10.12
C ALA A 264 31.87 -6.41 -11.45
N PHE A 265 31.67 -7.12 -12.56
CA PHE A 265 32.11 -6.67 -13.90
C PHE A 265 30.92 -6.27 -14.76
N VAL A 266 30.86 -4.99 -15.15
CA VAL A 266 29.83 -4.39 -16.00
C VAL A 266 30.09 -4.72 -17.46
N ILE A 267 29.06 -5.23 -18.14
CA ILE A 267 28.96 -5.35 -19.59
C ILE A 267 28.05 -4.22 -20.12
N PRO A 268 28.60 -3.22 -20.81
CA PRO A 268 27.82 -2.08 -21.31
C PRO A 268 26.68 -2.49 -22.26
N ALA A 269 25.56 -1.78 -22.15
CA ALA A 269 24.32 -2.08 -22.86
C ALA A 269 23.94 -0.95 -23.83
N PHE A 270 23.51 -1.33 -25.04
CA PHE A 270 23.14 -0.41 -26.10
C PHE A 270 21.78 -0.77 -26.72
N GLU A 271 21.18 0.17 -27.44
CA GLU A 271 19.99 -0.06 -28.25
C GLU A 271 19.98 0.76 -29.53
N TYR A 272 19.23 0.29 -30.52
CA TYR A 272 19.01 1.02 -31.75
C TYR A 272 18.04 2.18 -31.52
N ILE A 273 18.42 3.37 -32.01
CA ILE A 273 17.58 4.57 -31.90
C ILE A 273 16.29 4.39 -32.71
N LYS A 274 16.39 3.73 -33.86
CA LYS A 274 15.23 3.37 -34.68
C LYS A 274 14.82 1.94 -34.35
N TYR A 275 13.58 1.78 -33.91
CA TYR A 275 12.98 0.48 -33.60
C TYR A 275 13.23 -0.58 -34.70
N ALA A 276 12.97 -0.23 -35.97
CA ALA A 276 13.09 -1.16 -37.09
C ALA A 276 14.51 -1.73 -37.26
N ASP A 277 15.54 -0.93 -36.97
CA ASP A 277 16.95 -1.33 -37.09
C ASP A 277 17.36 -2.33 -36.00
N GLY A 278 16.67 -2.33 -34.87
CA GLY A 278 16.97 -3.21 -33.73
C GLY A 278 16.18 -4.51 -33.71
N VAL A 279 15.28 -4.77 -34.67
CA VAL A 279 14.47 -6.00 -34.73
C VAL A 279 15.32 -7.18 -35.18
N ASP A 280 16.16 -7.00 -36.20
CA ASP A 280 17.01 -8.06 -36.74
C ASP A 280 18.40 -8.07 -36.09
N HIS A 281 18.65 -9.07 -35.28
CA HIS A 281 19.91 -9.29 -34.58
C HIS A 281 21.05 -9.76 -35.50
N SER A 282 20.75 -10.23 -36.71
CA SER A 282 21.78 -10.74 -37.64
C SER A 282 22.79 -9.66 -38.04
N GLY A 283 22.34 -8.39 -38.07
CA GLY A 283 23.15 -7.21 -38.40
C GLY A 283 23.81 -6.53 -37.19
N PHE A 284 23.71 -7.09 -35.98
CA PHE A 284 24.28 -6.46 -34.80
C PHE A 284 25.82 -6.48 -34.85
N PRO A 285 26.50 -5.40 -34.39
CA PRO A 285 27.95 -5.34 -34.36
C PRO A 285 28.53 -6.46 -33.49
N LYS A 286 29.62 -7.07 -33.96
CA LYS A 286 30.33 -8.18 -33.28
C LYS A 286 31.59 -7.74 -32.56
N ASP A 287 31.97 -6.47 -32.72
CA ASP A 287 33.18 -5.88 -32.17
C ASP A 287 32.95 -4.38 -31.86
N LYS A 288 33.78 -3.85 -30.95
CA LYS A 288 33.68 -2.47 -30.48
C LYS A 288 33.91 -1.44 -31.59
N ARG A 289 34.78 -1.73 -32.58
CA ARG A 289 35.06 -0.79 -33.68
C ARG A 289 33.80 -0.56 -34.53
N THR A 290 33.10 -1.64 -34.87
CA THR A 290 31.82 -1.58 -35.60
C THR A 290 30.74 -0.88 -34.77
N LEU A 291 30.65 -1.18 -33.46
CA LEU A 291 29.75 -0.49 -32.53
C LEU A 291 29.99 1.04 -32.51
N LEU A 292 31.24 1.48 -32.36
CA LEU A 292 31.59 2.91 -32.34
C LEU A 292 31.26 3.61 -33.66
N GLY A 293 31.38 2.91 -34.80
CA GLY A 293 30.92 3.43 -36.09
C GLY A 293 29.41 3.70 -36.11
N LEU A 294 28.62 2.77 -35.57
CA LEU A 294 27.17 2.90 -35.48
C LEU A 294 26.74 4.01 -34.49
N ILE A 295 27.45 4.17 -33.37
CA ILE A 295 27.22 5.27 -32.41
C ILE A 295 27.54 6.63 -33.05
N LYS A 296 28.67 6.77 -33.75
CA LYS A 296 29.04 7.99 -34.47
C LYS A 296 28.00 8.37 -35.53
N SER A 297 27.43 7.36 -36.21
CA SER A 297 26.34 7.56 -37.18
C SER A 297 24.97 7.80 -36.56
N LYS A 298 24.87 7.87 -35.21
CA LYS A 298 23.61 8.00 -34.46
C LYS A 298 22.58 6.92 -34.81
N ARG A 299 23.03 5.68 -35.01
CA ARG A 299 22.16 4.52 -35.19
C ARG A 299 21.98 3.71 -33.92
N LEU A 300 23.02 3.64 -33.10
CA LEU A 300 23.01 3.05 -31.77
C LEU A 300 23.22 4.14 -30.71
N GLY A 301 22.55 3.98 -29.58
CA GLY A 301 22.76 4.76 -28.37
C GLY A 301 22.93 3.85 -27.16
N MET A 302 23.30 4.44 -26.02
CA MET A 302 23.21 3.76 -24.73
C MET A 302 21.78 3.25 -24.51
N PHE A 303 21.66 2.06 -23.94
CA PHE A 303 20.36 1.51 -23.56
C PHE A 303 19.66 2.42 -22.54
N HIS A 304 18.39 2.77 -22.80
CA HIS A 304 17.60 3.73 -22.04
C HIS A 304 18.22 5.15 -21.98
N ALA A 305 18.72 5.65 -23.10
CA ALA A 305 19.31 7.00 -23.19
C ALA A 305 18.37 8.13 -22.71
N SER A 306 17.05 7.97 -22.82
CA SER A 306 16.03 8.92 -22.33
C SER A 306 15.91 8.99 -20.80
N TRP A 307 16.54 8.06 -20.06
CA TRP A 307 16.53 8.03 -18.60
C TRP A 307 17.74 8.77 -18.02
N ALA A 308 17.60 10.10 -17.90
CA ALA A 308 18.65 11.05 -17.50
C ALA A 308 19.46 10.71 -16.22
N PRO A 309 18.86 10.17 -15.13
CA PRO A 309 19.63 9.89 -13.91
C PRO A 309 20.61 8.70 -14.02
N GLY A 310 20.48 7.83 -15.03
CA GLY A 310 21.27 6.60 -15.18
C GLY A 310 22.59 6.74 -15.96
N HIS A 311 22.98 7.97 -16.33
CA HIS A 311 24.00 8.20 -17.37
C HIS A 311 25.45 7.94 -16.94
N ASN A 312 25.78 8.06 -15.64
CA ASN A 312 27.17 8.25 -15.20
C ASN A 312 27.93 6.97 -14.85
N SER A 313 27.25 5.85 -14.64
CA SER A 313 27.87 4.71 -13.95
C SER A 313 28.66 3.76 -14.85
N THR A 314 28.43 3.72 -16.16
CA THR A 314 29.39 3.07 -17.08
C THR A 314 30.54 4.01 -17.47
N ASP A 315 30.38 5.33 -17.28
CA ASP A 315 31.16 6.37 -17.95
C ASP A 315 31.31 6.07 -19.45
N TYR A 316 30.20 6.16 -20.20
CA TYR A 316 30.20 5.86 -21.63
C TYR A 316 31.19 6.73 -22.42
N LYS A 317 31.47 7.95 -21.95
CA LYS A 317 32.48 8.81 -22.56
C LYS A 317 33.87 8.17 -22.45
N ARG A 318 34.23 7.63 -21.28
CA ARG A 318 35.45 6.82 -21.10
C ARG A 318 35.39 5.52 -21.89
N TYR A 319 34.27 4.80 -21.88
CA TYR A 319 34.10 3.57 -22.66
C TYR A 319 34.44 3.77 -24.15
N TYR A 320 33.98 4.87 -24.75
CA TYR A 320 34.22 5.19 -26.15
C TYR A 320 35.69 5.47 -26.46
N ALA A 321 36.44 6.01 -25.50
CA ALA A 321 37.85 6.35 -25.63
C ALA A 321 38.80 5.23 -25.13
N ALA A 322 38.28 4.25 -24.40
CA ALA A 322 39.05 3.20 -23.75
C ALA A 322 39.78 2.30 -24.79
N PRO A 323 41.10 2.07 -24.62
CA PRO A 323 41.87 1.21 -25.52
C PRO A 323 41.44 -0.27 -25.43
N PRO A 324 41.78 -1.11 -26.43
CA PRO A 324 41.49 -2.54 -26.36
C PRO A 324 42.13 -3.18 -25.11
N GLY A 325 41.37 -4.04 -24.43
CA GLY A 325 41.76 -4.71 -23.20
C GLY A 325 41.56 -3.89 -21.93
N ASP A 326 41.10 -2.63 -22.03
CA ASP A 326 40.93 -1.77 -20.86
C ASP A 326 39.80 -2.25 -19.94
N VAL A 327 40.06 -2.18 -18.65
CA VAL A 327 39.12 -2.51 -17.57
C VAL A 327 39.24 -1.42 -16.53
N TYR A 328 38.15 -0.75 -16.21
CA TYR A 328 38.20 0.40 -15.33
C TYR A 328 37.09 0.43 -14.29
N GLU A 329 37.42 0.93 -13.11
CA GLU A 329 36.48 1.06 -12.00
C GLU A 329 35.43 2.15 -12.26
N VAL A 330 34.20 1.86 -11.86
CA VAL A 330 33.09 2.78 -11.74
C VAL A 330 33.26 3.57 -10.45
N THR A 331 33.56 4.85 -10.56
CA THR A 331 33.80 5.74 -9.40
C THR A 331 32.54 6.47 -8.94
N GLN A 332 31.47 6.46 -9.75
CA GLN A 332 30.21 7.12 -9.45
C GLN A 332 29.04 6.21 -9.83
N TYR A 333 28.31 5.74 -8.82
CA TYR A 333 27.15 4.88 -9.02
C TYR A 333 25.85 5.60 -8.65
N HIS A 334 24.86 5.58 -9.54
CA HIS A 334 23.56 6.21 -9.30
C HIS A 334 22.49 5.15 -8.99
N SER A 335 21.56 5.43 -8.07
CA SER A 335 20.53 4.47 -7.63
C SER A 335 19.58 4.01 -8.74
N ALA A 336 19.39 4.86 -9.75
CA ALA A 336 18.57 4.59 -10.94
C ALA A 336 19.32 3.86 -12.07
N TYR A 337 20.63 3.60 -11.91
CA TYR A 337 21.42 2.90 -12.92
C TYR A 337 21.22 1.38 -12.80
N GLU A 338 20.84 0.77 -13.92
CA GLU A 338 20.62 -0.67 -14.03
C GLU A 338 21.68 -1.32 -14.95
N PRO A 339 22.88 -1.62 -14.44
CA PRO A 339 23.91 -2.28 -15.21
C PRO A 339 23.61 -3.77 -15.41
N TYR A 340 24.25 -4.32 -16.43
CA TYR A 340 24.36 -5.76 -16.60
C TYR A 340 25.72 -6.20 -16.10
N VAL A 341 25.73 -6.89 -14.96
CA VAL A 341 26.97 -7.25 -14.25
C VAL A 341 27.15 -8.75 -14.10
N VAL A 342 28.41 -9.17 -14.17
CA VAL A 342 28.89 -10.50 -13.75
C VAL A 342 29.43 -10.38 -12.33
N PHE A 343 28.93 -11.20 -11.40
CA PHE A 343 29.32 -11.16 -10.00
C PHE A 343 29.21 -12.54 -9.34
N LYS A 344 29.75 -12.68 -8.13
CA LYS A 344 29.69 -13.92 -7.34
C LYS A 344 28.26 -14.18 -6.87
N LYS A 345 27.74 -15.40 -7.06
CA LYS A 345 26.35 -15.72 -6.71
C LYS A 345 26.08 -15.71 -5.21
N ASP A 346 27.09 -16.01 -4.39
CA ASP A 346 26.95 -16.11 -2.94
C ASP A 346 27.25 -14.76 -2.29
N GLY A 347 26.41 -14.38 -1.31
CA GLY A 347 26.58 -13.15 -0.52
C GLY A 347 25.42 -12.16 -0.68
N PRO A 348 25.11 -11.34 0.35
CA PRO A 348 24.14 -10.27 0.22
C PRO A 348 24.66 -9.15 -0.72
N PRO A 349 23.77 -8.34 -1.30
CA PRO A 349 22.32 -8.38 -1.12
C PRO A 349 21.61 -9.36 -2.06
N TRP A 350 20.52 -9.94 -1.59
CA TRP A 350 19.51 -10.58 -2.43
C TRP A 350 18.50 -9.51 -2.86
N CYS A 351 17.86 -9.69 -4.01
CA CYS A 351 16.93 -8.66 -4.47
C CYS A 351 15.68 -8.64 -3.58
N ASP A 352 15.46 -7.55 -2.85
CA ASP A 352 14.35 -7.40 -1.90
C ASP A 352 13.02 -7.17 -2.62
N ASP A 353 11.98 -7.91 -2.24
CA ASP A 353 10.66 -7.85 -2.89
C ASP A 353 9.86 -6.57 -2.59
N ARG A 354 10.30 -5.74 -1.63
CA ARG A 354 9.69 -4.42 -1.37
C ARG A 354 9.90 -3.44 -2.53
N PHE A 355 10.92 -3.64 -3.36
CA PHE A 355 11.16 -2.81 -4.54
C PHE A 355 10.41 -3.37 -5.74
N ILE A 356 9.29 -2.75 -6.09
CA ILE A 356 8.41 -3.14 -7.21
C ILE A 356 8.49 -2.13 -8.37
N GLY A 357 8.20 -2.57 -9.59
CA GLY A 357 8.20 -1.73 -10.81
C GLY A 357 9.32 -2.04 -11.81
N TYR A 358 9.07 -1.76 -13.10
CA TYR A 358 10.04 -1.98 -14.19
C TYR A 358 11.21 -0.99 -14.06
N GLY A 359 12.45 -1.48 -14.15
CA GLY A 359 13.67 -0.70 -13.95
C GLY A 359 14.03 -0.43 -12.48
N GLY A 360 13.06 -0.03 -11.65
CA GLY A 360 13.28 0.26 -10.23
C GLY A 360 13.62 -0.97 -9.36
N ASN A 361 13.06 -2.13 -9.70
CA ASN A 361 13.25 -3.35 -8.90
C ASN A 361 14.66 -3.98 -9.01
N LYS A 362 15.27 -3.98 -10.20
CA LYS A 362 16.62 -4.51 -10.46
C LYS A 362 17.69 -3.46 -10.16
N ALA A 363 17.46 -2.19 -10.49
CA ALA A 363 18.37 -1.10 -10.15
C ALA A 363 18.59 -1.00 -8.63
N ALA A 364 17.54 -1.15 -7.81
CA ALA A 364 17.67 -1.16 -6.35
C ALA A 364 18.60 -2.28 -5.84
N CYS A 365 18.44 -3.51 -6.35
CA CYS A 365 19.27 -4.66 -6.00
C CYS A 365 20.75 -4.44 -6.35
N LEU A 366 21.02 -3.87 -7.52
CA LEU A 366 22.38 -3.56 -7.98
C LEU A 366 22.99 -2.39 -7.21
N PHE A 367 22.19 -1.36 -6.91
CA PHE A 367 22.62 -0.26 -6.07
C PHE A 367 22.96 -0.71 -4.65
N GLU A 368 22.13 -1.57 -4.06
CA GLU A 368 22.40 -2.19 -2.76
C GLU A 368 23.74 -2.95 -2.79
N MET A 369 24.01 -3.65 -3.89
CA MET A 369 25.27 -4.37 -4.08
C MET A 369 26.47 -3.41 -4.05
N TYR A 370 26.38 -2.28 -4.76
CA TYR A 370 27.43 -1.27 -4.76
C TYR A 370 27.68 -0.67 -3.36
N ILE A 371 26.62 -0.25 -2.65
CA ILE A 371 26.76 0.36 -1.31
C ILE A 371 27.19 -0.65 -0.24
N SER A 372 27.03 -1.96 -0.48
CA SER A 372 27.54 -3.02 0.40
C SER A 372 29.06 -3.19 0.34
N GLY A 373 29.74 -2.44 -0.53
CA GLY A 373 31.20 -2.44 -0.68
C GLY A 373 31.71 -3.24 -1.88
N ILE A 374 30.84 -3.60 -2.83
CA ILE A 374 31.24 -4.26 -4.08
C ILE A 374 31.62 -3.21 -5.11
N SER A 375 32.87 -3.22 -5.56
CA SER A 375 33.38 -2.33 -6.62
C SER A 375 32.97 -2.84 -7.99
N TYR A 376 32.58 -1.93 -8.88
CA TYR A 376 32.13 -2.24 -10.23
C TYR A 376 33.22 -1.89 -11.23
N PHE A 377 33.52 -2.79 -12.18
CA PHE A 377 34.52 -2.57 -13.22
C PHE A 377 33.93 -2.78 -14.61
N VAL A 378 34.11 -1.83 -15.51
CA VAL A 378 33.61 -1.91 -16.88
C VAL A 378 34.59 -2.68 -17.76
N LEU A 379 34.10 -3.70 -18.47
CA LEU A 379 34.87 -4.41 -19.49
C LEU A 379 34.76 -3.69 -20.84
N ALA A 380 35.78 -2.92 -21.21
CA ALA A 380 35.67 -1.97 -22.31
C ALA A 380 35.56 -2.60 -23.70
N ASP A 381 35.90 -3.87 -23.86
CA ASP A 381 35.79 -4.60 -25.14
C ASP A 381 34.46 -5.31 -25.34
N HIS A 382 33.67 -5.43 -24.27
CA HIS A 382 32.45 -6.20 -24.26
C HIS A 382 31.23 -5.30 -24.25
N PHE A 383 30.13 -5.81 -24.79
CA PHE A 383 28.84 -5.14 -24.81
C PHE A 383 27.72 -6.10 -25.21
N ILE A 384 26.50 -5.68 -24.90
CA ILE A 384 25.24 -6.32 -25.28
C ILE A 384 24.30 -5.29 -25.92
N ILE A 385 23.36 -5.76 -26.74
CA ILE A 385 22.37 -4.91 -27.40
C ILE A 385 20.97 -5.40 -27.09
N HIS A 386 20.10 -4.50 -26.64
CA HIS A 386 18.67 -4.79 -26.50
C HIS A 386 18.02 -4.97 -27.88
N GLN A 387 17.42 -6.13 -28.14
CA GLN A 387 16.71 -6.42 -29.38
C GLN A 387 15.32 -5.79 -29.34
N SER A 388 15.05 -4.91 -30.31
CA SER A 388 13.75 -4.26 -30.44
C SER A 388 12.66 -5.27 -30.74
N HIS A 389 11.56 -5.18 -30.01
CA HIS A 389 10.42 -6.07 -30.14
C HIS A 389 9.12 -5.32 -29.82
N ARG A 390 8.01 -5.75 -30.42
CA ARG A 390 6.71 -5.15 -30.14
C ARG A 390 6.24 -5.66 -28.79
N TYR A 391 6.05 -4.76 -27.85
CA TYR A 391 5.25 -5.04 -26.66
C TYR A 391 3.79 -5.18 -27.13
N GLU A 392 3.08 -6.21 -26.67
CA GLU A 392 1.63 -6.31 -26.91
C GLU A 392 0.96 -5.04 -26.39
N GLU A 393 0.25 -4.31 -27.24
CA GLU A 393 -0.32 -2.98 -26.93
C GLU A 393 -1.29 -2.98 -25.74
N ALA A 394 -1.81 -4.15 -25.32
CA ALA A 394 -2.58 -4.31 -24.08
C ALA A 394 -1.68 -4.28 -22.82
N ALA A 395 -0.48 -4.85 -22.88
CA ALA A 395 0.53 -4.72 -21.83
C ALA A 395 1.02 -3.27 -21.77
N ARG A 396 1.22 -2.62 -22.93
CA ARG A 396 1.52 -1.18 -23.02
C ARG A 396 0.39 -0.27 -22.58
N ARG A 397 -0.91 -0.53 -22.78
CA ARG A 397 -1.94 0.33 -22.15
C ARG A 397 -1.91 0.32 -20.62
N ASN A 398 -1.35 -0.74 -20.03
CA ASN A 398 -1.04 -0.82 -18.61
C ASN A 398 0.42 -0.41 -18.26
N GLU A 399 1.30 -0.18 -19.24
CA GLU A 399 2.76 0.03 -19.06
C GLU A 399 3.31 1.35 -19.66
N GLU A 400 2.70 1.92 -20.71
CA GLU A 400 2.87 3.31 -21.18
C GLU A 400 2.23 4.32 -20.21
N SER A 401 1.39 3.85 -19.28
CA SER A 401 0.97 4.64 -18.11
C SER A 401 2.05 4.72 -17.02
N ASN A 402 3.18 3.99 -17.15
CA ASN A 402 4.14 3.78 -16.06
C ASN A 402 5.63 4.03 -16.41
N ILE A 403 5.95 4.64 -17.56
CA ILE A 403 7.30 5.21 -17.78
C ILE A 403 7.17 6.67 -18.21
N THR A 404 7.58 7.56 -17.30
CA THR A 404 7.74 9.03 -17.45
C THR A 404 6.51 9.92 -17.47
N MET A 405 5.50 9.63 -16.64
CA MET A 405 4.73 10.70 -15.99
C MET A 405 4.75 10.39 -14.51
N VAL A 406 5.34 11.28 -13.71
CA VAL A 406 5.08 11.28 -12.27
C VAL A 406 3.56 11.41 -12.14
N PRO A 407 2.84 10.44 -11.53
CA PRO A 407 1.38 10.41 -11.58
C PRO A 407 0.82 11.71 -11.03
N LYS A 408 -0.16 12.31 -11.71
CA LYS A 408 -0.69 13.60 -11.30
C LYS A 408 -1.74 13.47 -10.21
N VAL A 409 -1.64 14.33 -9.20
CA VAL A 409 -2.66 14.52 -8.19
C VAL A 409 -3.26 15.90 -8.33
N LEU A 410 -4.58 15.96 -8.49
CA LEU A 410 -5.33 17.22 -8.45
C LEU A 410 -5.72 17.53 -7.01
N ILE A 411 -5.30 18.69 -6.53
CA ILE A 411 -5.76 19.29 -5.29
C ILE A 411 -6.90 20.24 -5.63
N CYS A 412 -8.14 19.86 -5.31
CA CYS A 412 -9.32 20.73 -5.38
C CYS A 412 -9.36 21.68 -4.18
N GLY A 413 -8.32 22.49 -4.05
CA GLY A 413 -8.29 23.72 -3.27
C GLY A 413 -7.15 24.62 -3.74
N GLU A 414 -7.20 25.94 -3.50
CA GLU A 414 -6.13 26.85 -3.92
C GLU A 414 -4.82 26.65 -3.12
N ASP A 415 -3.69 26.96 -3.74
CA ASP A 415 -2.34 26.93 -3.13
C ASP A 415 -2.16 28.16 -2.19
N ALA A 416 -2.03 27.91 -0.89
CA ALA A 416 -1.87 28.94 0.14
C ALA A 416 -0.40 29.23 0.54
N SER A 417 0.59 28.88 -0.31
CA SER A 417 2.03 29.11 -0.04
C SER A 417 2.42 30.56 0.27
N ASP A 418 1.62 31.55 -0.13
CA ASP A 418 1.81 32.96 0.22
C ASP A 418 0.86 33.44 1.33
N LEU A 419 1.14 32.99 2.56
CA LEU A 419 0.41 33.39 3.77
C LEU A 419 0.49 34.90 4.08
N SER A 420 1.41 35.63 3.45
CA SER A 420 1.69 37.05 3.76
C SER A 420 0.61 38.02 3.26
N SER A 421 -0.27 37.56 2.38
CA SER A 421 -1.31 38.36 1.73
C SER A 421 -2.74 38.10 2.25
N LEU A 422 -2.93 37.12 3.14
CA LEU A 422 -4.26 36.64 3.55
C LEU A 422 -4.94 37.57 4.56
N ARG A 423 -6.18 37.98 4.25
CA ARG A 423 -7.10 38.54 5.25
C ARG A 423 -7.85 37.39 5.91
N ILE A 424 -8.22 37.55 7.19
CA ILE A 424 -9.00 36.56 7.97
C ILE A 424 -10.33 36.18 7.25
N THR A 425 -10.83 37.01 6.35
CA THR A 425 -12.04 36.79 5.55
C THR A 425 -11.88 35.80 4.39
N ASP A 426 -10.65 35.42 4.02
CA ASP A 426 -10.37 34.60 2.83
C ASP A 426 -10.24 33.10 3.14
N LEU A 427 -10.54 32.69 4.38
CA LEU A 427 -10.35 31.33 4.90
C LEU A 427 -11.53 30.38 4.62
N SER A 428 -12.64 30.85 4.06
CA SER A 428 -13.87 30.07 3.86
C SER A 428 -14.01 29.40 2.48
N GLN A 429 -13.07 29.61 1.56
CA GLN A 429 -13.20 29.17 0.16
C GLN A 429 -12.23 28.04 -0.19
N GLY A 430 -12.56 26.80 0.16
CA GLY A 430 -11.94 25.57 -0.36
C GLY A 430 -10.46 25.70 -0.76
N ARG A 431 -9.56 26.00 0.18
CA ARG A 431 -8.11 26.08 -0.04
C ARG A 431 -7.40 24.99 0.77
N MET A 432 -6.24 24.52 0.30
CA MET A 432 -5.34 23.72 1.14
C MET A 432 -4.62 24.67 2.10
N VAL A 433 -5.21 24.92 3.28
CA VAL A 433 -4.75 26.00 4.17
C VAL A 433 -3.76 25.48 5.22
N TRP A 434 -4.02 24.31 5.81
CA TRP A 434 -3.38 23.89 7.06
C TRP A 434 -2.27 22.84 6.88
N ALA A 435 -2.22 22.21 5.70
CA ALA A 435 -1.35 21.09 5.36
C ALA A 435 -0.54 21.37 4.08
N HIS A 436 -0.29 22.64 3.73
CA HIS A 436 0.47 23.00 2.54
C HIS A 436 1.86 22.32 2.49
N ASP A 437 2.64 22.42 3.56
CA ASP A 437 3.95 21.75 3.66
C ASP A 437 3.82 20.22 3.58
N ASP A 438 2.69 19.69 4.09
CA ASP A 438 2.40 18.26 4.05
C ASP A 438 2.10 17.77 2.63
N VAL A 439 1.57 18.61 1.72
CA VAL A 439 1.41 18.26 0.31
C VAL A 439 2.76 17.93 -0.29
N GLN A 440 3.75 18.82 -0.17
CA GLN A 440 5.09 18.56 -0.70
C GLN A 440 5.75 17.38 0.01
N ARG A 441 5.67 17.32 1.34
CA ARG A 441 6.27 16.24 2.14
C ARG A 441 5.69 14.86 1.85
N LEU A 442 4.38 14.76 1.59
CA LEU A 442 3.70 13.47 1.40
C LEU A 442 3.61 13.05 -0.06
N LEU A 443 3.50 14.02 -0.98
CA LEU A 443 3.17 13.78 -2.38
C LEU A 443 4.24 14.27 -3.37
N GLY A 444 5.07 15.25 -3.01
CA GLY A 444 5.98 15.93 -3.94
C GLY A 444 7.03 15.02 -4.59
N ASP A 445 7.56 14.04 -3.86
CA ASP A 445 8.56 13.09 -4.39
C ASP A 445 7.94 11.94 -5.20
N ILE A 446 6.61 11.78 -5.16
CA ILE A 446 5.91 10.61 -5.72
C ILE A 446 4.88 10.94 -6.79
N THR A 447 4.39 12.18 -6.81
CA THR A 447 3.30 12.64 -7.70
C THR A 447 3.62 14.05 -8.21
N GLU A 448 3.15 14.38 -9.41
CA GLU A 448 3.08 15.78 -9.83
C GLU A 448 1.81 16.40 -9.24
N VAL A 449 1.97 17.41 -8.39
CA VAL A 449 0.84 18.08 -7.74
C VAL A 449 0.35 19.22 -8.63
N VAL A 450 -0.92 19.16 -9.03
CA VAL A 450 -1.62 20.23 -9.75
C VAL A 450 -2.77 20.76 -8.90
N TYR A 451 -2.94 22.07 -8.87
CA TYR A 451 -4.02 22.73 -8.15
C TYR A 451 -5.16 23.10 -9.09
N LEU A 452 -6.38 23.08 -8.54
CA LEU A 452 -7.59 23.50 -9.24
C LEU A 452 -7.50 24.97 -9.64
N ASP A 453 -7.71 25.23 -10.92
CA ASP A 453 -7.79 26.57 -11.53
C ASP A 453 -9.06 26.77 -12.38
N SER A 454 -9.92 25.75 -12.45
CA SER A 454 -11.22 25.83 -13.11
C SER A 454 -12.18 26.67 -12.27
N LYS A 455 -12.82 27.66 -12.89
CA LYS A 455 -13.69 28.62 -12.18
C LYS A 455 -15.14 28.16 -12.03
N ASN A 456 -15.49 27.11 -12.76
CA ASN A 456 -16.82 26.55 -12.77
C ASN A 456 -16.77 25.09 -13.23
N ARG A 457 -17.90 24.41 -13.06
CA ARG A 457 -18.13 23.03 -13.44
C ARG A 457 -17.80 22.73 -14.91
N SER A 458 -18.20 23.59 -15.84
CA SER A 458 -18.00 23.36 -17.28
C SER A 458 -16.51 23.39 -17.66
N GLU A 459 -15.76 24.36 -17.12
CA GLU A 459 -14.30 24.43 -17.29
C GLU A 459 -13.61 23.21 -16.68
N PHE A 460 -14.05 22.77 -15.50
CA PHE A 460 -13.51 21.59 -14.84
C PHE A 460 -13.68 20.32 -15.68
N LEU A 461 -14.88 20.09 -16.23
CA LEU A 461 -15.15 18.94 -17.09
C LEU A 461 -14.37 19.02 -18.42
N ALA A 462 -14.21 20.22 -18.98
CA ALA A 462 -13.40 20.46 -20.17
C ALA A 462 -11.91 20.14 -19.90
N ALA A 463 -11.39 20.49 -18.72
CA ALA A 463 -10.01 20.23 -18.34
C ALA A 463 -9.67 18.72 -18.20
N PHE A 464 -10.68 17.85 -18.01
CA PHE A 464 -10.51 16.39 -18.03
C PHE A 464 -10.63 15.75 -19.42
N GLN A 465 -11.03 16.50 -20.45
CA GLN A 465 -11.08 15.99 -21.83
C GLN A 465 -9.67 15.74 -22.39
N PRO A 466 -9.49 14.89 -23.43
CA PRO A 466 -8.18 14.61 -24.01
C PRO A 466 -7.41 15.88 -24.39
N GLY A 467 -6.19 16.03 -23.87
CA GLY A 467 -5.35 17.22 -24.05
C GLY A 467 -5.61 18.35 -23.05
N GLY A 468 -6.62 18.21 -22.19
CA GLY A 468 -6.88 19.11 -21.07
C GLY A 468 -5.89 18.95 -19.91
N LYS A 469 -5.78 19.99 -19.07
CA LYS A 469 -4.80 20.08 -17.96
C LYS A 469 -4.90 18.92 -16.96
N TYR A 470 -6.09 18.38 -16.74
CA TYR A 470 -6.34 17.31 -15.78
C TYR A 470 -6.52 15.94 -16.44
N SER A 471 -6.30 15.84 -17.76
CA SER A 471 -6.62 14.65 -18.55
C SER A 471 -5.88 13.37 -18.14
N ASP A 472 -4.76 13.51 -17.42
CA ASP A 472 -3.90 12.43 -16.94
C ASP A 472 -3.81 12.36 -15.40
N VAL A 473 -4.70 13.08 -14.68
CA VAL A 473 -4.81 13.00 -13.22
C VAL A 473 -5.21 11.60 -12.78
N VAL A 474 -4.53 11.07 -11.76
CA VAL A 474 -4.76 9.74 -11.20
C VAL A 474 -5.47 9.81 -9.85
N GLY A 475 -5.12 10.80 -9.02
CA GLY A 475 -5.71 11.01 -7.69
C GLY A 475 -6.30 12.40 -7.56
N ILE A 476 -7.44 12.52 -6.86
CA ILE A 476 -8.08 13.80 -6.58
C ILE A 476 -8.19 13.95 -5.06
N TYR A 477 -7.63 15.01 -4.51
CA TYR A 477 -8.01 15.53 -3.20
C TYR A 477 -9.15 16.52 -3.41
N ARG A 478 -10.20 16.45 -2.58
CA ARG A 478 -11.26 17.46 -2.55
C ARG A 478 -11.69 17.77 -1.13
N GLU A 479 -12.34 18.90 -0.93
CA GLU A 479 -13.01 19.32 0.31
C GLU A 479 -14.42 19.89 0.06
N ASN A 480 -15.19 20.18 1.12
CA ASN A 480 -16.61 20.53 0.95
C ASN A 480 -16.78 21.89 0.28
N GLY A 481 -15.92 22.87 0.61
CA GLY A 481 -15.91 24.18 -0.04
C GLY A 481 -15.62 24.13 -1.54
N SER A 482 -14.96 23.07 -2.05
CA SER A 482 -14.78 22.92 -3.51
C SER A 482 -16.10 22.77 -4.28
N ALA A 483 -17.19 22.38 -3.60
CA ALA A 483 -18.52 22.30 -4.19
C ALA A 483 -19.12 23.69 -4.50
N ASP A 484 -18.64 24.76 -3.86
CA ASP A 484 -19.11 26.13 -4.16
C ASP A 484 -18.66 26.59 -5.55
N ILE A 485 -17.57 26.02 -6.06
CA ILE A 485 -17.00 26.33 -7.37
C ILE A 485 -17.47 25.32 -8.43
N LEU A 486 -17.43 24.03 -8.09
CA LEU A 486 -17.64 22.94 -9.04
C LEU A 486 -19.06 22.35 -9.00
N GLY A 487 -19.81 22.63 -7.94
CA GLY A 487 -20.93 21.80 -7.52
C GLY A 487 -20.47 20.49 -6.88
N VAL A 488 -21.43 19.73 -6.39
CA VAL A 488 -21.19 18.40 -5.81
C VAL A 488 -20.66 17.43 -6.87
N PHE A 489 -19.83 16.48 -6.45
CA PHE A 489 -19.29 15.40 -7.30
C PHE A 489 -20.37 14.33 -7.54
N ASP A 490 -21.45 14.74 -8.20
CA ASP A 490 -22.53 13.86 -8.62
C ASP A 490 -22.13 12.98 -9.83
N LYS A 491 -23.08 12.19 -10.32
CA LYS A 491 -22.89 11.31 -11.47
C LYS A 491 -22.36 12.02 -12.73
N GLU A 492 -22.71 13.28 -12.98
CA GLU A 492 -22.22 14.00 -14.16
C GLU A 492 -20.72 14.31 -13.99
N ILE A 493 -20.32 14.89 -12.85
CA ILE A 493 -18.90 15.15 -12.58
C ILE A 493 -18.12 13.83 -12.62
N ILE A 494 -18.59 12.81 -11.90
CA ILE A 494 -17.90 11.53 -11.83
C ILE A 494 -17.78 10.91 -13.21
N ASN A 495 -18.78 11.02 -14.09
CA ASN A 495 -18.70 10.51 -15.48
C ASN A 495 -17.88 11.39 -16.43
N GLY A 496 -17.70 12.67 -16.12
CA GLY A 496 -16.84 13.57 -16.89
C GLY A 496 -15.35 13.46 -16.57
N LEU A 497 -14.97 12.83 -15.45
CA LEU A 497 -13.56 12.61 -15.10
C LEU A 497 -12.85 11.73 -16.15
N SER A 498 -11.54 11.94 -16.29
CA SER A 498 -10.70 11.11 -17.17
C SER A 498 -10.68 9.63 -16.70
N PRO A 499 -10.57 8.64 -17.60
CA PRO A 499 -10.37 7.23 -17.24
C PRO A 499 -9.13 6.95 -16.39
N SER A 500 -8.16 7.88 -16.35
CA SER A 500 -6.95 7.80 -15.52
C SER A 500 -7.25 7.93 -14.03
N VAL A 501 -8.32 8.62 -13.64
CA VAL A 501 -8.67 8.83 -12.24
C VAL A 501 -9.02 7.50 -11.58
N LYS A 502 -8.33 7.17 -10.48
CA LYS A 502 -8.53 5.94 -9.71
C LYS A 502 -8.89 6.18 -8.25
N TRP A 503 -8.58 7.35 -7.70
CA TRP A 503 -8.80 7.63 -6.29
C TRP A 503 -9.34 9.05 -6.07
N ILE A 504 -10.37 9.18 -5.23
CA ILE A 504 -10.85 10.43 -4.68
C ILE A 504 -10.69 10.38 -3.16
N ALA A 505 -9.86 11.26 -2.62
CA ALA A 505 -9.71 11.50 -1.19
C ALA A 505 -10.59 12.67 -0.78
N HIS A 506 -11.69 12.35 -0.10
CA HIS A 506 -12.62 13.31 0.42
C HIS A 506 -12.14 13.80 1.79
N ASN A 507 -11.69 15.05 1.89
CA ASN A 507 -11.59 15.77 3.16
C ASN A 507 -13.00 16.01 3.73
N GLY A 508 -13.36 15.28 4.78
CA GLY A 508 -14.66 15.31 5.45
C GLY A 508 -15.07 13.94 5.98
N ALA A 509 -15.83 13.89 7.07
CA ALA A 509 -16.39 12.63 7.58
C ALA A 509 -17.58 12.15 6.73
N GLY A 510 -18.54 13.04 6.45
CA GLY A 510 -19.68 12.76 5.59
C GLY A 510 -19.37 13.12 4.14
N TYR A 511 -19.56 12.15 3.25
CA TYR A 511 -19.22 12.21 1.82
C TYR A 511 -20.46 12.20 0.92
N ASP A 512 -21.61 12.63 1.44
CA ASP A 512 -22.86 12.78 0.69
C ASP A 512 -22.78 13.73 -0.53
N PRO A 513 -21.87 14.74 -0.59
CA PRO A 513 -21.62 15.49 -1.83
C PRO A 513 -20.88 14.71 -2.93
N VAL A 514 -20.57 13.43 -2.73
CA VAL A 514 -19.90 12.58 -3.72
C VAL A 514 -20.77 11.37 -4.03
N ASP A 515 -21.13 11.17 -5.30
CA ASP A 515 -21.88 9.99 -5.73
C ASP A 515 -20.97 8.74 -5.71
N VAL A 516 -20.94 8.09 -4.54
CA VAL A 516 -20.15 6.88 -4.32
C VAL A 516 -20.55 5.73 -5.25
N HIS A 517 -21.81 5.67 -5.69
CA HIS A 517 -22.26 4.62 -6.61
C HIS A 517 -21.77 4.86 -8.03
N ALA A 518 -21.73 6.12 -8.48
CA ALA A 518 -21.07 6.50 -9.72
C ALA A 518 -19.56 6.21 -9.67
N CYS A 519 -18.90 6.49 -8.53
CA CYS A 519 -17.50 6.15 -8.30
C CYS A 519 -17.26 4.64 -8.44
N ILE A 520 -18.08 3.81 -7.77
CA ILE A 520 -18.01 2.34 -7.85
C ILE A 520 -18.20 1.86 -9.28
N ALA A 521 -19.22 2.37 -9.99
CA ALA A 521 -19.50 1.99 -11.38
C ALA A 521 -18.32 2.30 -12.32
N ARG A 522 -17.53 3.33 -12.01
CA ARG A 522 -16.33 3.72 -12.76
C ARG A 522 -15.02 3.09 -12.26
N GLY A 523 -15.05 2.32 -11.18
CA GLY A 523 -13.84 1.76 -10.57
C GLY A 523 -12.96 2.80 -9.86
N ILE A 524 -13.55 3.91 -9.39
CA ILE A 524 -12.86 4.99 -8.67
C ILE A 524 -13.04 4.80 -7.17
N TYR A 525 -11.96 4.53 -6.45
CA TYR A 525 -11.99 4.42 -5.00
C TYR A 525 -12.32 5.76 -4.34
N LEU A 526 -13.13 5.72 -3.29
CA LEU A 526 -13.48 6.89 -2.48
C LEU A 526 -13.06 6.65 -1.03
N SER A 527 -12.32 7.60 -0.46
CA SER A 527 -11.96 7.63 0.95
C SER A 527 -12.44 8.90 1.62
N ASN A 528 -12.66 8.85 2.93
CA ASN A 528 -13.07 9.98 3.77
C ASN A 528 -12.07 10.18 4.94
N THR A 529 -12.37 11.04 5.91
CA THR A 529 -11.46 11.34 7.05
C THR A 529 -12.02 10.91 8.42
N PRO A 530 -12.33 9.61 8.64
CA PRO A 530 -12.88 9.13 9.91
C PRO A 530 -11.88 9.38 11.06
N GLY A 531 -12.36 9.70 12.26
CA GLY A 531 -11.48 9.99 13.40
C GLY A 531 -10.83 11.38 13.41
N ALA A 532 -10.73 12.05 12.26
CA ALA A 532 -10.17 13.41 12.20
C ALA A 532 -11.14 14.46 12.74
N VAL A 533 -12.46 14.19 12.66
CA VAL A 533 -13.53 15.12 13.05
C VAL A 533 -14.08 14.87 14.46
N ASP A 534 -13.78 13.71 15.05
CA ASP A 534 -14.52 13.14 16.18
C ASP A 534 -14.51 14.08 17.40
N ASP A 535 -13.35 14.61 17.78
CA ASP A 535 -13.20 15.54 18.90
C ASP A 535 -14.01 16.83 18.70
N ALA A 536 -13.87 17.46 17.54
CA ALA A 536 -14.45 18.77 17.30
C ALA A 536 -15.97 18.70 17.18
N THR A 537 -16.48 17.74 16.41
CA THR A 537 -17.94 17.57 16.28
C THR A 537 -18.58 17.15 17.59
N ALA A 538 -17.93 16.28 18.38
CA ALA A 538 -18.41 15.93 19.73
C ALA A 538 -18.39 17.13 20.70
N THR A 539 -17.39 18.00 20.59
CA THR A 539 -17.32 19.24 21.38
C THR A 539 -18.42 20.22 20.99
N THR A 540 -18.72 20.35 19.70
CA THR A 540 -19.86 21.15 19.21
C THR A 540 -21.18 20.57 19.71
N ALA A 541 -21.36 19.25 19.69
CA ALA A 541 -22.54 18.59 20.25
C ALA A 541 -22.67 18.84 21.77
N LEU A 542 -21.56 18.86 22.51
CA LEU A 542 -21.54 19.22 23.93
C LEU A 542 -21.92 20.68 24.17
N TYR A 543 -21.39 21.61 23.37
CA TYR A 543 -21.82 23.01 23.41
C TYR A 543 -23.32 23.14 23.16
N LEU A 544 -23.84 22.50 22.11
CA LEU A 544 -25.26 22.53 21.79
C LEU A 544 -26.11 21.91 22.90
N LEU A 545 -25.69 20.78 23.48
CA LEU A 545 -26.36 20.15 24.63
C LEU A 545 -26.49 21.14 25.80
N ILE A 546 -25.38 21.74 26.22
CA ILE A 546 -25.35 22.68 27.35
C ILE A 546 -26.14 23.95 27.04
N SER A 547 -25.87 24.57 25.89
CA SER A 547 -26.50 25.83 25.47
C SER A 547 -28.01 25.68 25.33
N THR A 548 -28.48 24.53 24.86
CA THR A 548 -29.91 24.27 24.64
C THR A 548 -30.64 23.99 25.96
N LEU A 549 -30.08 23.17 26.86
CA LEU A 549 -30.64 22.94 28.20
C LEU A 549 -30.73 24.22 29.05
N ARG A 550 -29.72 25.10 28.90
CA ARG A 550 -29.56 26.32 29.70
C ARG A 550 -30.03 27.59 28.99
N GLN A 551 -30.46 27.47 27.73
CA GLN A 551 -30.84 28.57 26.84
C GLN A 551 -29.79 29.70 26.79
N TYR A 552 -28.51 29.35 26.71
CA TYR A 552 -27.43 30.34 26.68
C TYR A 552 -27.43 31.20 25.41
N SER A 553 -27.93 30.68 24.29
CA SER A 553 -28.15 31.48 23.09
C SER A 553 -29.05 32.70 23.35
N ILE A 554 -30.12 32.56 24.16
CA ILE A 554 -30.96 33.69 24.58
C ILE A 554 -30.19 34.64 25.49
N ALA A 555 -29.46 34.10 26.47
CA ALA A 555 -28.70 34.90 27.42
C ALA A 555 -27.66 35.79 26.71
N GLU A 556 -26.94 35.23 25.74
CA GLU A 556 -25.99 35.96 24.91
C GLU A 556 -26.64 37.08 24.09
N ARG A 557 -27.75 36.77 23.38
CA ARG A 557 -28.50 37.80 22.63
C ARG A 557 -29.03 38.91 23.53
N SER A 558 -29.53 38.55 24.73
CA SER A 558 -30.00 39.51 25.73
C SER A 558 -28.87 40.46 26.15
N LEU A 559 -27.70 39.92 26.50
CA LEU A 559 -26.54 40.71 26.91
C LEU A 559 -26.05 41.63 25.78
N ARG A 560 -25.96 41.14 24.54
CA ARG A 560 -25.56 41.92 23.36
C ARG A 560 -26.56 43.04 23.04
N ALA A 561 -27.83 42.85 23.36
CA ALA A 561 -28.86 43.88 23.29
C ALA A 561 -28.86 44.83 24.50
N LEU A 562 -27.80 44.81 25.32
CA LEU A 562 -27.64 45.59 26.57
C LEU A 562 -28.76 45.33 27.59
N LYS A 563 -29.38 44.15 27.54
CA LYS A 563 -30.32 43.65 28.55
C LYS A 563 -29.59 42.69 29.49
N TRP A 564 -30.19 42.39 30.64
CA TRP A 564 -29.63 41.44 31.61
C TRP A 564 -30.31 40.07 31.50
N LYS A 565 -30.54 39.40 32.64
CA LYS A 565 -31.22 38.11 32.71
C LYS A 565 -32.63 38.20 32.07
N PRO A 566 -32.94 37.38 31.05
CA PRO A 566 -34.30 37.28 30.51
C PRO A 566 -35.28 36.84 31.59
N ALA A 567 -36.44 37.49 31.67
CA ALA A 567 -37.46 37.14 32.64
C ALA A 567 -38.02 35.72 32.41
N GLY A 568 -38.24 34.97 33.49
CA GLY A 568 -38.86 33.63 33.43
C GLY A 568 -37.95 32.50 32.90
N LEU A 569 -36.69 32.76 32.60
CA LEU A 569 -35.78 31.76 32.03
C LEU A 569 -35.57 30.54 32.94
N SER A 570 -35.52 30.76 34.26
CA SER A 570 -35.37 29.68 35.26
C SER A 570 -36.57 28.73 35.32
N ALA A 571 -37.73 29.11 34.79
CA ALA A 571 -38.90 28.24 34.71
C ALA A 571 -38.87 27.31 33.49
N LYS A 572 -37.94 27.52 32.54
CA LYS A 572 -37.88 26.83 31.24
C LYS A 572 -36.53 26.19 30.96
N THR A 573 -35.57 26.31 31.87
CA THR A 573 -34.20 25.80 31.71
C THR A 573 -33.93 24.70 32.72
N HIS A 574 -33.01 23.80 32.38
CA HIS A 574 -32.71 22.62 33.17
C HIS A 574 -31.22 22.44 33.33
N ASP A 575 -30.83 21.89 34.48
CA ASP A 575 -29.47 21.37 34.62
C ASP A 575 -29.31 20.04 33.87
N ILE A 576 -28.07 19.73 33.50
CA ILE A 576 -27.69 18.50 32.82
C ILE A 576 -27.78 17.29 33.76
N THR A 577 -27.65 17.52 35.07
CA THR A 577 -27.66 16.50 36.12
C THR A 577 -28.94 15.67 36.15
N GLY A 578 -28.79 14.35 36.19
CA GLY A 578 -29.88 13.38 36.30
C GLY A 578 -30.67 13.14 35.00
N ARG A 579 -30.28 13.78 33.89
CA ARG A 579 -30.95 13.63 32.59
C ARG A 579 -30.44 12.41 31.83
N THR A 580 -31.29 11.88 30.97
CA THR A 580 -30.96 10.78 30.05
C THR A 580 -30.62 11.33 28.67
N LEU A 581 -29.37 11.12 28.25
CA LEU A 581 -28.92 11.37 26.88
C LEU A 581 -29.08 10.09 26.06
N ALA A 582 -29.89 10.16 25.01
CA ALA A 582 -29.97 9.14 23.98
C ALA A 582 -29.09 9.52 22.78
N ILE A 583 -28.22 8.60 22.37
CA ILE A 583 -27.34 8.76 21.21
C ILE A 583 -27.84 7.85 20.09
N LEU A 584 -28.29 8.44 18.98
CA LEU A 584 -28.63 7.69 17.77
C LEU A 584 -27.39 7.60 16.88
N GLY A 585 -26.75 6.43 16.89
CA GLY A 585 -25.49 6.15 16.19
C GLY A 585 -24.26 6.30 17.08
N LEU A 586 -23.78 5.20 17.67
CA LEU A 586 -22.56 5.18 18.49
C LEU A 586 -21.31 4.89 17.63
N GLY A 587 -21.11 5.72 16.59
CA GLY A 587 -19.89 5.72 15.76
C GLY A 587 -18.75 6.52 16.42
N GLY A 588 -17.70 6.88 15.67
CA GLY A 588 -16.55 7.64 16.20
C GLY A 588 -16.96 8.92 16.96
N ILE A 589 -17.74 9.80 16.31
CA ILE A 589 -18.26 11.02 16.93
C ILE A 589 -19.20 10.70 18.11
N GLY A 590 -20.14 9.77 17.95
CA GLY A 590 -21.11 9.44 19.00
C GLY A 590 -20.46 8.84 20.24
N LEU A 591 -19.46 7.99 20.07
CA LEU A 591 -18.63 7.44 21.13
C LEU A 591 -17.82 8.54 21.81
N ARG A 592 -17.17 9.41 21.03
CA ARG A 592 -16.40 10.53 21.58
C ARG A 592 -17.28 11.49 22.37
N PHE A 593 -18.50 11.73 21.90
CA PHE A 593 -19.48 12.53 22.63
C PHE A 593 -19.90 11.86 23.93
N ALA A 594 -20.16 10.54 23.93
CA ALA A 594 -20.44 9.77 25.13
C ALA A 594 -19.33 9.88 26.20
N GLU A 595 -18.06 9.83 25.77
CA GLU A 595 -16.90 10.04 26.66
C GLU A 595 -16.86 11.44 27.26
N LEU A 596 -17.09 12.49 26.46
CA LEU A 596 -17.11 13.86 26.94
C LEU A 596 -18.24 14.09 27.94
N VAL A 597 -19.43 13.52 27.69
CA VAL A 597 -20.56 13.68 28.61
C VAL A 597 -20.45 12.83 29.87
N GLN A 598 -19.57 11.83 29.92
CA GLN A 598 -19.35 10.99 31.11
C GLN A 598 -18.93 11.81 32.34
N ALA A 599 -18.30 12.97 32.13
CA ALA A 599 -17.95 13.90 33.20
C ALA A 599 -19.19 14.52 33.90
N PHE A 600 -20.36 14.44 33.27
CA PHE A 600 -21.62 14.92 33.82
C PHE A 600 -22.43 13.74 34.39
N PRO A 601 -23.19 13.95 35.47
CA PRO A 601 -24.04 12.92 36.07
C PRO A 601 -25.31 12.67 35.22
N MET A 602 -25.12 12.21 33.98
CA MET A 602 -26.16 11.81 33.03
C MET A 602 -26.20 10.30 32.87
N ARG A 603 -27.37 9.75 32.55
CA ARG A 603 -27.49 8.39 32.00
C ARG A 603 -27.28 8.46 30.50
N VAL A 604 -26.39 7.63 29.96
CA VAL A 604 -26.14 7.55 28.51
C VAL A 604 -26.73 6.26 27.96
N ILE A 605 -27.67 6.39 27.03
CA ILE A 605 -28.28 5.27 26.32
C ILE A 605 -28.04 5.45 24.82
N TYR A 606 -27.99 4.37 24.06
CA TYR A 606 -27.76 4.48 22.62
C TYR A 606 -28.49 3.40 21.81
N HIS A 607 -28.76 3.75 20.57
CA HIS A 607 -29.24 2.83 19.55
C HIS A 607 -28.33 2.90 18.34
N SER A 608 -28.08 1.73 17.76
CA SER A 608 -27.38 1.54 16.49
C SER A 608 -27.89 0.24 15.89
N ARG A 609 -27.76 0.09 14.56
CA ARG A 609 -28.21 -1.11 13.83
C ARG A 609 -27.70 -2.42 14.43
N ARG A 610 -26.54 -2.39 15.09
CA ARG A 610 -25.97 -3.47 15.88
C ARG A 610 -25.41 -2.86 17.16
N LYS A 611 -25.40 -3.66 18.24
CA LYS A 611 -24.66 -3.33 19.46
C LYS A 611 -23.19 -3.13 19.12
N VAL A 612 -22.58 -2.07 19.67
CA VAL A 612 -21.14 -1.83 19.55
C VAL A 612 -20.45 -2.72 20.59
N GLU A 613 -19.58 -3.62 20.14
CA GLU A 613 -18.94 -4.64 20.99
C GLU A 613 -18.12 -4.01 22.12
N ASP A 614 -17.34 -2.97 21.79
CA ASP A 614 -16.46 -2.26 22.73
C ASP A 614 -17.08 -0.96 23.28
N ALA A 615 -18.42 -0.87 23.32
CA ALA A 615 -19.07 0.29 23.93
C ALA A 615 -18.69 0.40 25.43
N PRO A 616 -18.41 1.60 25.95
CA PRO A 616 -18.17 1.80 27.38
C PRO A 616 -19.32 1.26 28.23
N SER A 617 -19.03 0.69 29.40
CA SER A 617 -20.04 0.02 30.23
C SER A 617 -21.17 0.92 30.72
N TYR A 618 -20.97 2.24 30.73
CA TYR A 618 -21.99 3.23 31.07
C TYR A 618 -22.89 3.63 29.90
N CYS A 619 -22.61 3.16 28.69
CA CYS A 619 -23.45 3.34 27.51
C CYS A 619 -24.39 2.14 27.36
N GLU A 620 -25.66 2.33 27.69
CA GLU A 620 -26.67 1.26 27.64
C GLU A 620 -27.23 1.09 26.21
N TYR A 621 -27.13 -0.12 25.66
CA TYR A 621 -27.63 -0.42 24.32
C TYR A 621 -29.14 -0.73 24.34
N PHE A 622 -29.88 -0.11 23.42
CA PHE A 622 -31.27 -0.43 23.13
C PHE A 622 -31.41 -1.02 21.73
N GLU A 623 -31.99 -2.22 21.65
CA GLU A 623 -32.32 -2.85 20.36
C GLU A 623 -33.52 -2.16 19.70
N ASN A 624 -34.54 -1.82 20.49
CA ASN A 624 -35.70 -1.06 20.04
C ASN A 624 -35.47 0.45 20.21
N VAL A 625 -35.43 1.17 19.10
CA VAL A 625 -35.24 2.63 19.08
C VAL A 625 -36.39 3.39 19.76
N GLU A 626 -37.63 2.94 19.64
CA GLU A 626 -38.79 3.63 20.24
C GLU A 626 -38.77 3.52 21.77
N GLU A 627 -38.32 2.39 22.31
CA GLU A 627 -38.10 2.21 23.76
C GLU A 627 -36.97 3.10 24.29
N MET A 628 -35.93 3.34 23.48
CA MET A 628 -34.88 4.30 23.80
C MET A 628 -35.41 5.74 23.79
N LEU A 629 -36.14 6.12 22.74
CA LEU A 629 -36.68 7.47 22.55
C LEU A 629 -37.62 7.85 23.70
N ALA A 630 -38.47 6.93 24.16
CA ALA A 630 -39.37 7.15 25.31
C ALA A 630 -38.64 7.48 26.63
N GLN A 631 -37.34 7.17 26.72
CA GLN A 631 -36.51 7.45 27.90
C GLN A 631 -35.65 8.71 27.73
N ALA A 632 -35.54 9.28 26.53
CA ALA A 632 -34.63 10.38 26.24
C ALA A 632 -35.15 11.72 26.77
N ASP A 633 -34.35 12.39 27.60
CA ASP A 633 -34.53 13.83 27.88
C ASP A 633 -33.85 14.66 26.79
N VAL A 634 -32.73 14.17 26.26
CA VAL A 634 -32.04 14.74 25.11
C VAL A 634 -31.72 13.62 24.12
N LEU A 635 -32.01 13.84 22.85
CA LEU A 635 -31.59 12.98 21.74
C LEU A 635 -30.48 13.67 20.96
N SER A 636 -29.37 13.00 20.71
CA SER A 636 -28.30 13.48 19.84
C SER A 636 -28.07 12.56 18.65
N LEU A 637 -28.00 13.14 17.45
CA LEU A 637 -27.94 12.41 16.18
C LEU A 637 -26.51 12.36 15.63
N HIS A 638 -26.01 11.14 15.40
CA HIS A 638 -24.67 10.87 14.85
C HIS A 638 -24.71 9.77 13.78
N VAL A 639 -25.73 9.83 12.91
CA VAL A 639 -25.92 8.89 11.79
C VAL A 639 -25.49 9.51 10.47
N PRO A 640 -24.91 8.72 9.54
CA PRO A 640 -24.61 9.22 8.19
C PRO A 640 -25.91 9.48 7.42
N LEU A 641 -25.90 10.49 6.55
CA LEU A 641 -26.99 10.74 5.61
C LEU A 641 -26.93 9.77 4.43
N ARG A 642 -28.03 9.08 4.18
CA ARG A 642 -28.24 8.08 3.12
C ARG A 642 -29.71 8.08 2.73
N ALA A 643 -30.05 7.41 1.64
CA ALA A 643 -31.43 7.25 1.22
C ALA A 643 -32.33 6.73 2.36
N GLU A 644 -31.83 5.80 3.19
CA GLU A 644 -32.61 5.21 4.29
C GLU A 644 -32.64 6.08 5.57
N THR A 645 -31.80 7.11 5.67
CA THR A 645 -31.74 7.99 6.85
C THR A 645 -32.26 9.40 6.60
N VAL A 646 -32.69 9.72 5.38
CA VAL A 646 -33.43 10.96 5.08
C VAL A 646 -34.76 10.94 5.85
N GLY A 647 -35.01 11.98 6.65
CA GLY A 647 -36.22 12.09 7.46
C GLY A 647 -36.37 10.97 8.50
N LEU A 648 -35.27 10.32 8.90
CA LEU A 648 -35.26 9.24 9.89
C LEU A 648 -35.93 9.68 11.20
N MET A 649 -35.57 10.88 11.67
CA MET A 649 -36.28 11.55 12.76
C MET A 649 -37.51 12.27 12.20
N GLY A 650 -38.51 11.47 11.82
CA GLY A 650 -39.83 11.94 11.41
C GLY A 650 -40.80 12.12 12.58
N GLU A 651 -42.03 12.56 12.28
CA GLU A 651 -43.09 12.82 13.27
C GLU A 651 -43.25 11.69 14.30
N LYS A 652 -43.33 10.43 13.85
CA LYS A 652 -43.50 9.27 14.74
C LYS A 652 -42.42 9.20 15.82
N TRP A 653 -41.15 9.32 15.45
CA TRP A 653 -40.03 9.19 16.38
C TRP A 653 -39.83 10.43 17.23
N ILE A 654 -40.10 11.61 16.66
CA ILE A 654 -40.11 12.86 17.43
C ILE A 654 -41.16 12.75 18.54
N ARG A 655 -42.37 12.26 18.25
CA ARG A 655 -43.45 12.09 19.23
C ARG A 655 -43.24 10.96 20.23
N ALA A 656 -42.32 10.04 19.95
CA ALA A 656 -41.93 9.00 20.88
C ALA A 656 -40.99 9.52 21.98
N LEU A 657 -40.39 10.70 21.80
CA LEU A 657 -39.60 11.35 22.84
C LEU A 657 -40.46 11.77 24.02
N LYS A 658 -39.83 11.99 25.17
CA LYS A 658 -40.51 12.59 26.32
C LYS A 658 -41.06 13.98 25.96
N PRO A 659 -42.25 14.36 26.45
CA PRO A 659 -42.70 15.75 26.38
C PRO A 659 -41.65 16.68 27.03
N GLY A 660 -41.26 17.73 26.30
CA GLY A 660 -40.20 18.65 26.69
C GLY A 660 -38.78 18.17 26.37
N ALA A 661 -38.61 17.08 25.62
CA ALA A 661 -37.29 16.63 25.18
C ALA A 661 -36.61 17.65 24.25
N ILE A 662 -35.29 17.47 24.08
CA ILE A 662 -34.44 18.29 23.21
C ILE A 662 -33.82 17.39 22.14
N ILE A 663 -33.68 17.92 20.92
CA ILE A 663 -32.90 17.26 19.85
C ILE A 663 -31.64 18.07 19.56
N ILE A 664 -30.50 17.38 19.49
CA ILE A 664 -29.20 17.91 19.06
C ILE A 664 -28.82 17.25 17.74
N ASN A 665 -28.49 18.05 16.72
CA ASN A 665 -28.04 17.53 15.43
C ASN A 665 -26.74 18.19 14.98
N THR A 666 -25.68 17.38 14.91
CA THR A 666 -24.38 17.72 14.34
C THR A 666 -23.99 16.74 13.23
N ALA A 667 -24.95 16.00 12.69
CA ALA A 667 -24.73 15.03 11.62
C ALA A 667 -25.02 15.67 10.26
N ARG A 668 -26.27 15.60 9.80
CA ARG A 668 -26.78 16.26 8.59
C ARG A 668 -28.22 16.70 8.84
N GLY A 669 -28.61 17.87 8.34
CA GLY A 669 -29.95 18.40 8.59
C GLY A 669 -31.07 17.53 8.02
N LYS A 670 -30.86 16.94 6.83
CA LYS A 670 -31.81 16.03 6.16
C LYS A 670 -32.13 14.74 6.93
N VAL A 671 -31.41 14.42 8.02
CA VAL A 671 -31.74 13.28 8.90
C VAL A 671 -33.04 13.53 9.67
N ILE A 672 -33.39 14.79 9.91
CA ILE A 672 -34.62 15.20 10.58
C ILE A 672 -35.64 15.63 9.52
N ASP A 673 -36.89 15.23 9.68
CA ASP A 673 -38.02 15.89 9.01
C ASP A 673 -38.23 17.26 9.67
N GLU A 674 -37.74 18.32 9.01
CA GLU A 674 -37.73 19.69 9.55
C GLU A 674 -39.15 20.18 9.87
N GLU A 675 -40.15 19.84 9.06
CA GLU A 675 -41.53 20.26 9.31
C GLU A 675 -42.14 19.54 10.51
N ALA A 676 -41.83 18.26 10.70
CA ALA A 676 -42.24 17.54 11.91
C ALA A 676 -41.57 18.09 13.17
N MET A 677 -40.28 18.42 13.08
CA MET A 677 -39.55 19.06 14.17
C MET A 677 -40.12 20.44 14.53
N ILE A 678 -40.43 21.27 13.53
CA ILE A 678 -41.01 22.60 13.77
C ILE A 678 -42.40 22.47 14.40
N ARG A 679 -43.27 21.58 13.91
CA ARG A 679 -44.58 21.35 14.56
C ARG A 679 -44.45 20.95 16.03
N ALA A 680 -43.50 20.07 16.34
CA ALA A 680 -43.24 19.64 17.70
C ALA A 680 -42.64 20.76 18.59
N LEU A 681 -41.95 21.74 18.02
CA LEU A 681 -41.55 22.97 18.73
C LEU A 681 -42.75 23.90 18.95
N GLU A 682 -43.64 24.04 17.97
CA GLU A 682 -44.82 24.91 18.04
C GLU A 682 -45.83 24.47 19.09
N ASP A 683 -46.09 23.16 19.19
CA ASP A 683 -46.99 22.60 20.21
C ASP A 683 -46.30 22.30 21.56
N GLY A 684 -44.99 22.54 21.65
CA GLY A 684 -44.21 22.41 22.88
C GLY A 684 -43.86 20.98 23.28
N HIS A 685 -44.10 19.99 22.40
CA HIS A 685 -43.61 18.64 22.64
C HIS A 685 -42.07 18.59 22.69
N LEU A 686 -41.39 19.34 21.84
CA LEU A 686 -39.98 19.65 21.99
C LEU A 686 -39.82 20.97 22.74
N SER A 687 -39.05 20.96 23.82
CA SER A 687 -38.79 22.19 24.59
C SER A 687 -37.76 23.07 23.91
N SER A 688 -36.88 22.49 23.08
CA SER A 688 -35.87 23.19 22.29
C SER A 688 -35.14 22.24 21.32
N VAL A 689 -34.31 22.81 20.43
CA VAL A 689 -33.36 22.08 19.57
C VAL A 689 -32.00 22.80 19.53
N GLY A 690 -30.93 22.02 19.37
CA GLY A 690 -29.58 22.50 19.11
C GLY A 690 -29.10 22.00 17.76
N LEU A 691 -28.98 22.88 16.77
CA LEU A 691 -28.67 22.52 15.39
C LEU A 691 -27.36 23.15 14.94
N ASP A 692 -26.46 22.33 14.43
CA ASP A 692 -25.30 22.77 13.64
C ASP A 692 -25.55 22.61 12.13
N VAL A 693 -26.57 21.84 11.74
CA VAL A 693 -26.82 21.44 10.35
C VAL A 693 -28.31 21.56 10.00
N PHE A 694 -28.60 21.89 8.74
CA PHE A 694 -29.94 22.19 8.21
C PHE A 694 -30.20 21.43 6.89
N PRO A 695 -31.47 21.14 6.52
CA PRO A 695 -31.75 20.35 5.31
C PRO A 695 -31.30 21.00 4.00
N ASN A 696 -31.38 22.32 3.91
CA ASN A 696 -31.15 23.10 2.68
C ASN A 696 -29.99 24.09 2.81
N GLU A 697 -28.97 23.75 3.60
CA GLU A 697 -27.79 24.62 3.82
C GLU A 697 -27.24 25.21 2.51
N PRO A 698 -26.90 26.51 2.47
CA PRO A 698 -26.90 27.47 3.59
C PRO A 698 -28.26 28.12 3.86
N GLU A 699 -29.30 27.80 3.10
CA GLU A 699 -30.65 28.31 3.33
C GLU A 699 -31.29 27.62 4.54
N ILE A 700 -31.81 28.43 5.46
CA ILE A 700 -32.48 27.95 6.67
C ILE A 700 -33.96 28.31 6.62
N ASN A 701 -34.80 27.44 7.17
CA ASN A 701 -36.22 27.73 7.33
C ASN A 701 -36.39 28.93 8.29
N PRO A 702 -36.98 30.06 7.85
CA PRO A 702 -37.02 31.27 8.66
C PRO A 702 -37.80 31.11 9.96
N ARG A 703 -38.75 30.15 10.03
CA ARG A 703 -39.48 29.83 11.27
C ARG A 703 -38.54 29.41 12.40
N LEU A 704 -37.42 28.78 12.09
CA LEU A 704 -36.42 28.41 13.11
C LEU A 704 -35.86 29.65 13.83
N LEU A 705 -35.66 30.76 13.11
CA LEU A 705 -35.15 32.00 13.69
C LEU A 705 -36.13 32.68 14.65
N GLU A 706 -37.42 32.34 14.56
CA GLU A 706 -38.47 32.90 15.40
C GLU A 706 -38.51 32.24 16.79
N PHE A 707 -38.01 31.01 16.93
CA PHE A 707 -37.95 30.33 18.22
C PHE A 707 -36.81 30.89 19.07
N PRO A 708 -37.08 31.61 20.18
CA PRO A 708 -36.01 32.17 20.98
C PRO A 708 -35.23 31.08 21.71
N ASN A 709 -35.88 29.97 22.06
CA ASN A 709 -35.38 28.91 22.91
C ASN A 709 -34.39 27.95 22.24
N ILE A 710 -34.19 28.02 20.92
CA ILE A 710 -33.31 27.10 20.18
C ILE A 710 -31.88 27.66 20.05
N THR A 711 -30.92 26.75 19.88
CA THR A 711 -29.51 27.10 19.63
C THR A 711 -29.14 26.69 18.21
N LEU A 712 -28.66 27.65 17.42
CA LEU A 712 -28.30 27.44 16.02
C LEU A 712 -26.84 27.81 15.79
N LEU A 713 -26.12 26.96 15.06
CA LEU A 713 -24.78 27.18 14.56
C LEU A 713 -24.74 26.92 13.04
N PRO A 714 -23.95 27.68 12.27
CA PRO A 714 -23.88 27.52 10.81
C PRO A 714 -22.81 26.49 10.41
N HIS A 715 -23.01 25.21 10.72
CA HIS A 715 -22.13 24.09 10.36
C HIS A 715 -20.68 24.26 10.83
N MET A 716 -20.52 24.55 12.12
CA MET A 716 -19.26 24.87 12.77
C MET A 716 -18.50 23.65 13.32
N GLY A 717 -19.07 22.44 13.20
CA GLY A 717 -18.56 21.21 13.81
C GLY A 717 -17.05 20.97 13.71
N THR A 718 -16.43 21.27 12.56
CA THR A 718 -14.99 21.10 12.30
C THR A 718 -14.26 22.41 12.06
N GLU A 719 -14.90 23.57 12.27
CA GLU A 719 -14.37 24.90 11.97
C GLU A 719 -13.35 25.36 13.03
N ASN A 720 -12.23 24.65 13.09
CA ASN A 720 -11.05 24.96 13.90
C ASN A 720 -9.77 24.44 13.23
N GLN A 721 -8.65 25.10 13.50
CA GLN A 721 -7.37 24.83 12.84
C GLN A 721 -6.89 23.38 13.04
N ASP A 722 -7.03 22.86 14.26
CA ASP A 722 -6.55 21.52 14.61
C ASP A 722 -7.27 20.43 13.82
N SER A 723 -8.58 20.55 13.69
CA SER A 723 -9.41 19.57 12.98
C SER A 723 -9.23 19.68 11.48
N GLN A 724 -9.26 20.90 10.95
CA GLN A 724 -9.03 21.12 9.52
C GLN A 724 -7.68 20.55 9.09
N ARG A 725 -6.60 20.82 9.86
CA ARG A 725 -5.29 20.20 9.61
C ARG A 725 -5.32 18.68 9.67
N LYS A 726 -5.91 18.08 10.72
CA LYS A 726 -6.02 16.63 10.85
C LYS A 726 -6.73 16.01 9.65
N MET A 727 -7.78 16.65 9.16
CA MET A 727 -8.57 16.16 8.04
C MET A 727 -7.80 16.27 6.71
N GLU A 728 -7.18 17.42 6.43
CA GLU A 728 -6.34 17.62 5.25
C GLU A 728 -5.21 16.58 5.19
N VAL A 729 -4.43 16.46 6.27
CA VAL A 729 -3.31 15.50 6.37
C VAL A 729 -3.81 14.06 6.18
N ARG A 730 -4.97 13.70 6.74
CA ARG A 730 -5.51 12.35 6.61
C ARG A 730 -5.97 12.03 5.18
N ALA A 731 -6.59 12.99 4.49
CA ALA A 731 -6.95 12.82 3.08
C ALA A 731 -5.70 12.72 2.19
N LEU A 732 -4.69 13.56 2.41
CA LEU A 732 -3.39 13.47 1.72
C LEU A 732 -2.69 12.13 1.96
N GLN A 733 -2.73 11.61 3.20
CA GLN A 733 -2.14 10.31 3.52
C GLN A 733 -2.86 9.16 2.79
N ASN A 734 -4.18 9.23 2.57
CA ASN A 734 -4.89 8.24 1.76
C ASN A 734 -4.45 8.25 0.29
N LEU A 735 -4.20 9.44 -0.28
CA LEU A 735 -3.62 9.55 -1.62
C LEU A 735 -2.20 8.97 -1.66
N ARG A 736 -1.35 9.35 -0.71
CA ARG A 736 0.01 8.79 -0.59
C ARG A 736 -0.01 7.27 -0.47
N ASP A 737 -0.85 6.71 0.39
CA ASP A 737 -0.99 5.27 0.59
C ASP A 737 -1.45 4.58 -0.71
N TYR A 738 -2.34 5.20 -1.47
CA TYR A 738 -2.72 4.70 -2.79
C TYR A 738 -1.52 4.64 -3.77
N PHE A 739 -0.72 5.70 -3.86
CA PHE A 739 0.43 5.73 -4.78
C PHE A 739 1.62 4.86 -4.33
N THR A 740 1.80 4.67 -3.03
CA THR A 740 2.98 3.96 -2.48
C THR A 740 2.70 2.50 -2.14
N VAL A 741 1.46 2.16 -1.75
CA VAL A 741 1.06 0.82 -1.29
C VAL A 741 -0.04 0.21 -2.18
N GLY A 742 -0.64 1.00 -3.08
CA GLY A 742 -1.69 0.56 -4.00
C GLY A 742 -3.11 0.63 -3.43
N MET A 743 -3.27 0.99 -2.15
CA MET A 743 -4.59 1.11 -1.51
C MET A 743 -4.53 1.99 -0.26
N GLY A 744 -5.39 3.02 -0.18
CA GLY A 744 -5.59 3.81 1.04
C GLY A 744 -6.45 3.10 2.09
N LYS A 745 -6.32 3.52 3.36
CA LYS A 745 -6.90 2.83 4.52
C LYS A 745 -8.36 3.21 4.78
N ASP A 746 -8.75 4.44 4.48
CA ASP A 746 -10.03 5.01 4.89
C ASP A 746 -11.10 4.92 3.79
N LEU A 747 -11.18 3.77 3.11
CA LEU A 747 -12.24 3.52 2.12
C LEU A 747 -13.63 3.63 2.77
N VAL A 748 -14.52 4.33 2.09
CA VAL A 748 -15.94 4.43 2.47
C VAL A 748 -16.60 3.04 2.46
N ILE A 749 -17.65 2.87 3.26
CA ILE A 749 -18.18 1.54 3.57
C ILE A 749 -18.84 0.85 2.36
N GLU A 750 -19.35 1.63 1.41
CA GLU A 750 -19.94 1.15 0.17
C GLU A 750 -18.90 0.39 -0.66
N TRP A 751 -17.64 0.85 -0.67
CA TRP A 751 -16.52 0.16 -1.32
C TRP A 751 -16.12 -1.13 -0.60
N ARG A 752 -16.28 -1.19 0.73
CA ARG A 752 -16.02 -2.42 1.51
C ARG A 752 -17.05 -3.51 1.24
N ASN A 753 -18.28 -3.12 0.87
CA ASN A 753 -19.40 -4.02 0.62
C ASN A 753 -19.63 -4.34 -0.87
N ALA A 754 -19.07 -3.53 -1.78
CA ALA A 754 -19.17 -3.78 -3.21
C ALA A 754 -18.47 -5.09 -3.59
N LYS A 755 -19.17 -5.99 -4.29
CA LYS A 755 -18.52 -7.10 -5.01
C LYS A 755 -17.53 -6.45 -5.97
N LYS A 756 -16.23 -6.77 -5.82
CA LYS A 756 -15.17 -6.22 -6.67
C LYS A 756 -15.62 -6.30 -8.14
N PRO A 757 -15.63 -5.19 -8.89
CA PRO A 757 -15.89 -5.26 -10.31
C PRO A 757 -14.89 -6.25 -10.92
N HIS A 758 -15.40 -7.15 -11.75
CA HIS A 758 -14.56 -8.04 -12.56
C HIS A 758 -13.65 -7.14 -13.41
N LEU A 759 -12.36 -7.13 -13.06
CA LEU A 759 -11.28 -6.65 -13.93
C LEU A 759 -10.88 -7.77 -14.87
#